data_AF-A0A3C0I3A9-F1
#
_entry.id   AF-A0A3C0I3A9-F1
#
_cell.length_a   1.000
_cell.length_b   1.000
_cell.length_c   1.000
_cell.angle_alpha   90.00
_cell.angle_beta   90.00
_cell.angle_gamma   90.00
#
_symmetry.space_group_name_H-M   'P 1'
#
loop_
_entity.id
_entity.type
_entity.pdbx_description
1 polymer ?
#
loop_
_entity_poly.entity_id
_entity_poly.type
_entity_poly.pdbx_seq_one_letter_code
_entity_poly.pdbx_strand_id
1 'polypeptide(L)'
;MRYLLFCCYFIISPVFAIYDLVSIDITPSNEGTTFCFLVDGPQKSLTMYLALTENEQDFSFFDDKLALTPLQSDITAPVFLTKKMRPSCFGPYPHETLQSLKLYAGAGTSFEEVIKNKDYIQFFNGFPSLDRAEKNWTVMVYIVGSSLERVGRTTKGYASQDILEMLAGTRNSPSHDINLLLSTGGSSRSGWKTVKRSLVRNGQYYVLEDLGQQAMSNPHTLTDFVNWATTEFPAQHNALILWNHGGGTQGFGQDTAQSANAKMMSLKQLHEAYQTIRQQSGKPLDIVVYDACLMASIEVAEITATVAQTLSASAELEPGHGIDYEHLLRHISTSPPTDGIAFGQVVKNGYIQHSKEQGSFEESQITYSVFDLTQLPLFTETFGQFATEFKALLQKKGFLDYQTLSRGIIRAPGYPLRQTGQLRSLRSSTDNKQVRIDLYNLLQTIGPDFDAFSESAQTLLHLLDQVIVDYEVNDNVKAIKTEAGRMSIDIGITDTGHLSTLPAAYTLFNEGLVYYDERRQKDNYKPEAEKVCPRGMTCAFAQWLELEANDILGIDAYFGQKQDDRSTIYLIEPKVYQYQALSTDLELTLDGKPACQYQLCVNDSHCEDITLTQQGQQLLADVSLNDSPAVLSFCQKAVCGVAQQIGGIWGRDDILYPDDKIIPNTLHVQLKQIEQRQGNPLTVENPEQVTLKKSCEAKKGAIWIGYYSLNRQEKIALLCDSGDCICQENDVDPGCQEIGF
;
A
#
# COMPACT_ATOMS: atom_id res chain seq x y z
N MET A 1 7.16 42.49 17.22
CA MET A 1 6.29 42.24 16.06
C MET A 1 5.39 41.07 16.40
N ARG A 2 4.07 41.31 16.46
CA ARG A 2 3.06 40.32 16.87
C ARG A 2 2.83 39.32 15.73
N TYR A 3 2.85 38.04 16.07
CA TYR A 3 2.36 36.93 15.25
C TYR A 3 0.87 37.14 14.95
N LEU A 4 0.52 37.26 13.67
CA LEU A 4 -0.85 37.15 13.20
C LEU A 4 -1.15 35.65 13.03
N LEU A 5 -1.87 35.08 13.99
CA LEU A 5 -2.63 33.86 13.75
C LEU A 5 -3.72 34.18 12.72
N PHE A 6 -3.56 33.67 11.50
CA PHE A 6 -4.68 33.48 10.59
C PHE A 6 -5.52 32.31 11.13
N CYS A 7 -6.48 32.60 11.99
CA CYS A 7 -7.62 31.70 12.17
C CYS A 7 -8.42 31.75 10.86
N CYS A 8 -8.24 30.75 10.00
CA CYS A 8 -9.20 30.43 8.95
C CYS A 8 -10.51 30.02 9.64
N TYR A 9 -11.40 30.98 9.87
CA TYR A 9 -12.81 30.69 10.04
C TYR A 9 -13.29 30.09 8.71
N PHE A 10 -13.45 28.78 8.66
CA PHE A 10 -14.26 28.14 7.64
C PHE A 10 -15.63 28.81 7.70
N ILE A 11 -15.95 29.63 6.69
CA ILE A 11 -17.33 30.06 6.46
C ILE A 11 -18.02 28.83 5.91
N ILE A 12 -18.53 27.99 6.81
CA ILE A 12 -19.42 26.89 6.47
C ILE A 12 -20.61 27.56 5.77
N SER A 13 -20.78 27.31 4.47
CA SER A 13 -22.00 27.72 3.78
C SER A 13 -23.19 27.17 4.56
N PRO A 14 -24.25 27.96 4.82
CA PRO A 14 -25.36 27.55 5.69
C PRO A 14 -26.11 26.30 5.20
N VAL A 15 -25.92 25.93 3.92
CA VAL A 15 -26.41 24.69 3.29
C VAL A 15 -25.85 23.44 3.97
N PHE A 16 -24.60 23.46 4.44
CA PHE A 16 -23.95 22.30 5.08
C PHE A 16 -24.51 22.02 6.48
N ALA A 17 -24.99 23.04 7.18
CA ALA A 17 -25.42 22.89 8.57
C ALA A 17 -26.66 22.01 8.75
N ILE A 18 -27.56 21.93 7.77
CA ILE A 18 -28.84 21.19 7.95
C ILE A 18 -28.67 19.68 7.75
N TYR A 19 -27.99 19.22 6.69
CA TYR A 19 -27.78 17.79 6.45
C TYR A 19 -26.84 17.13 7.47
N ASP A 20 -25.94 17.91 8.05
CA ASP A 20 -25.09 17.51 9.19
C ASP A 20 -25.91 17.33 10.50
N LEU A 21 -27.09 17.96 10.61
CA LEU A 21 -27.89 18.02 11.84
C LEU A 21 -29.24 17.30 11.75
N VAL A 22 -29.78 17.09 10.55
CA VAL A 22 -31.11 16.52 10.33
C VAL A 22 -31.07 15.52 9.18
N SER A 23 -31.56 14.31 9.45
CA SER A 23 -31.91 13.36 8.39
C SER A 23 -33.28 13.69 7.82
N ILE A 24 -33.34 13.77 6.49
CA ILE A 24 -34.55 13.96 5.70
C ILE A 24 -34.82 12.65 4.96
N ASP A 25 -36.03 12.12 5.12
CA ASP A 25 -36.48 10.90 4.46
C ASP A 25 -37.70 11.25 3.59
N ILE A 26 -37.56 11.04 2.28
CA ILE A 26 -38.62 11.25 1.30
C ILE A 26 -39.00 9.87 0.75
N THR A 27 -40.26 9.49 0.93
CA THR A 27 -40.76 8.17 0.53
C THR A 27 -41.95 8.32 -0.42
N PRO A 28 -41.72 8.29 -1.75
CA PRO A 28 -42.78 8.20 -2.74
C PRO A 28 -43.49 6.83 -2.67
N SER A 29 -44.80 6.80 -2.88
CA SER A 29 -45.60 5.58 -2.93
C SER A 29 -46.86 5.77 -3.78
N ASN A 30 -47.59 4.69 -4.04
CA ASN A 30 -48.87 4.76 -4.74
C ASN A 30 -49.94 5.56 -3.98
N GLU A 31 -49.83 5.67 -2.64
CA GLU A 31 -50.76 6.42 -1.80
C GLU A 31 -50.39 7.92 -1.70
N GLY A 32 -49.24 8.31 -2.27
CA GLY A 32 -48.66 9.64 -2.15
C GLY A 32 -47.26 9.63 -1.56
N THR A 33 -46.67 10.81 -1.39
CA THR A 33 -45.31 10.97 -0.84
C THR A 33 -45.36 11.33 0.65
N THR A 34 -44.55 10.64 1.45
CA THR A 34 -44.34 10.92 2.87
C THR A 34 -43.00 11.61 3.08
N PHE A 35 -42.96 12.57 4.00
CA PHE A 35 -41.75 13.29 4.41
C PHE A 35 -41.50 13.07 5.90
N CYS A 36 -40.36 12.50 6.27
CA CYS A 36 -39.96 12.34 7.67
C CYS A 36 -38.65 13.08 7.98
N PHE A 37 -38.59 13.65 9.18
CA PHE A 37 -37.42 14.40 9.66
C PHE A 37 -36.98 13.89 11.02
N LEU A 38 -35.67 13.75 11.21
CA LEU A 38 -35.08 13.37 12.49
C LEU A 38 -33.81 14.19 12.75
N VAL A 39 -33.70 14.76 13.96
CA VAL A 39 -32.49 15.49 14.38
C VAL A 39 -31.41 14.48 14.80
N ASP A 40 -30.27 14.55 14.13
CA ASP A 40 -29.11 13.70 14.34
C ASP A 40 -28.10 14.41 15.27
N GLY A 41 -27.93 13.93 16.50
CA GLY A 41 -26.85 14.36 17.40
C GLY A 41 -27.27 15.04 18.72
N PRO A 42 -26.30 15.32 19.62
CA PRO A 42 -26.56 15.72 21.01
C PRO A 42 -26.87 17.21 21.23
N GLN A 43 -27.00 18.04 20.17
CA GLN A 43 -27.19 19.48 20.33
C GLN A 43 -28.48 19.82 21.10
N LYS A 44 -28.35 20.72 22.07
CA LYS A 44 -29.36 21.00 23.10
C LYS A 44 -30.29 22.18 22.77
N SER A 45 -30.11 22.92 21.66
CA SER A 45 -30.77 24.24 21.50
C SER A 45 -31.18 24.66 20.09
N LEU A 46 -31.23 23.77 19.09
CA LEU A 46 -31.67 24.14 17.73
C LEU A 46 -33.13 23.76 17.48
N THR A 47 -33.85 24.67 16.83
CA THR A 47 -35.25 24.50 16.43
C THR A 47 -35.31 24.34 14.91
N MET A 48 -36.05 23.32 14.44
CA MET A 48 -36.27 23.12 13.00
C MET A 48 -37.56 23.80 12.55
N TYR A 49 -37.45 24.46 11.40
CA TYR A 49 -38.53 25.13 10.71
C TYR A 49 -38.71 24.49 9.33
N LEU A 50 -39.96 24.21 8.96
CA LEU A 50 -40.33 23.73 7.63
C LEU A 50 -41.21 24.79 7.01
N ALA A 51 -40.93 25.21 5.78
CA ALA A 51 -41.75 26.20 5.08
C ALA A 51 -42.11 25.70 3.67
N LEU A 52 -43.30 26.08 3.22
CA LEU A 52 -43.82 25.80 1.88
C LEU A 52 -43.95 27.09 1.10
N THR A 53 -43.63 27.06 -0.19
CA THR A 53 -43.98 28.18 -1.06
C THR A 53 -44.03 27.79 -2.54
N GLU A 54 -44.75 28.58 -3.33
CA GLU A 54 -44.63 28.58 -4.79
C GLU A 54 -43.41 29.44 -5.24
N ASN A 55 -43.03 30.46 -4.47
CA ASN A 55 -41.99 31.45 -4.78
C ASN A 55 -41.12 31.81 -3.55
N GLU A 56 -39.81 32.04 -3.71
CA GLU A 56 -38.87 32.34 -2.60
C GLU A 56 -39.22 33.57 -1.73
N GLN A 57 -40.23 34.37 -2.09
CA GLN A 57 -40.63 35.58 -1.36
C GLN A 57 -41.87 35.41 -0.46
N ASP A 58 -42.65 34.33 -0.58
CA ASP A 58 -43.93 34.15 0.12
C ASP A 58 -43.99 32.82 0.88
N PHE A 59 -43.40 32.74 2.07
CA PHE A 59 -43.42 31.50 2.88
C PHE A 59 -44.78 31.27 3.56
N SER A 60 -45.33 30.07 3.40
CA SER A 60 -46.54 29.55 4.05
C SER A 60 -46.21 28.27 4.83
N PHE A 61 -47.07 27.89 5.79
CA PHE A 61 -46.89 26.69 6.61
C PHE A 61 -48.13 25.81 6.58
N PHE A 62 -47.95 24.50 6.77
CA PHE A 62 -49.06 23.62 7.10
C PHE A 62 -49.50 23.86 8.55
N ASP A 63 -50.80 24.10 8.75
CA ASP A 63 -51.43 23.90 10.05
C ASP A 63 -51.69 22.40 10.31
N ASP A 64 -52.16 22.06 11.52
CA ASP A 64 -52.52 20.68 11.92
C ASP A 64 -53.60 20.03 11.03
N LYS A 65 -54.17 20.77 10.06
CA LYS A 65 -55.24 20.37 9.15
C LYS A 65 -54.88 20.53 7.67
N LEU A 66 -53.59 20.65 7.34
CA LEU A 66 -53.13 20.68 5.95
C LEU A 66 -53.53 21.93 5.16
N ALA A 67 -53.95 23.02 5.82
CA ALA A 67 -54.19 24.29 5.16
C ALA A 67 -52.90 25.13 5.10
N LEU A 68 -52.57 25.64 3.91
CA LEU A 68 -51.49 26.63 3.72
C LEU A 68 -51.89 27.93 4.41
N THR A 69 -51.21 28.24 5.50
CA THR A 69 -51.40 29.51 6.22
C THR A 69 -50.25 30.46 5.87
N PRO A 70 -50.52 31.65 5.30
CA PRO A 70 -49.49 32.66 5.03
C PRO A 70 -48.83 33.13 6.33
N LEU A 71 -47.53 33.39 6.31
CA LEU A 71 -46.83 34.01 7.44
C LEU A 71 -47.31 35.47 7.63
N GLN A 72 -48.27 35.68 8.51
CA GLN A 72 -48.69 37.01 8.97
C GLN A 72 -47.84 37.44 10.17
N SER A 73 -47.67 38.74 10.40
CA SER A 73 -46.79 39.34 11.43
C SER A 73 -47.02 38.85 12.86
N ASP A 74 -48.17 38.23 13.13
CA ASP A 74 -48.65 37.88 14.47
C ASP A 74 -48.73 36.35 14.69
N ILE A 75 -48.31 35.52 13.73
CA ILE A 75 -48.32 34.05 13.84
C ILE A 75 -46.91 33.55 14.15
N THR A 76 -46.73 32.91 15.31
CA THR A 76 -45.50 32.17 15.64
C THR A 76 -45.30 31.05 14.62
N ALA A 77 -44.20 31.08 13.88
CA ALA A 77 -43.85 30.03 12.92
C ALA A 77 -43.94 28.65 13.59
N PRO A 78 -44.67 27.68 13.02
CA PRO A 78 -44.82 26.36 13.63
C PRO A 78 -43.45 25.72 13.84
N VAL A 79 -43.20 25.30 15.08
CA VAL A 79 -41.98 24.59 15.47
C VAL A 79 -42.21 23.10 15.22
N PHE A 80 -41.53 22.53 14.24
CA PHE A 80 -41.83 21.17 13.77
C PHE A 80 -41.05 20.09 14.55
N LEU A 81 -39.91 20.41 15.13
CA LEU A 81 -39.14 19.48 15.97
C LEU A 81 -38.63 20.17 17.24
N THR A 82 -39.12 19.70 18.39
CA THR A 82 -38.46 19.86 19.69
C THR A 82 -37.88 18.51 20.11
N LYS A 83 -36.57 18.32 19.89
CA LYS A 83 -35.74 17.21 20.40
C LYS A 83 -36.49 15.87 20.64
N LYS A 84 -37.00 15.23 19.58
CA LYS A 84 -37.63 13.90 19.66
C LYS A 84 -36.63 12.82 19.25
N MET A 85 -36.64 11.68 19.96
CA MET A 85 -35.87 10.48 19.56
C MET A 85 -36.51 9.67 18.42
N ARG A 86 -37.64 10.13 17.87
CA ARG A 86 -38.37 9.45 16.79
C ARG A 86 -38.56 10.41 15.63
N PRO A 87 -38.50 9.93 14.37
CA PRO A 87 -38.80 10.76 13.21
C PRO A 87 -40.19 11.38 13.33
N SER A 88 -40.32 12.65 12.93
CA SER A 88 -41.62 13.29 12.73
C SER A 88 -41.96 13.23 11.25
N CYS A 89 -43.06 12.55 10.93
CA CYS A 89 -43.47 12.25 9.57
C CYS A 89 -44.77 12.97 9.21
N PHE A 90 -44.89 13.37 7.95
CA PHE A 90 -46.05 14.06 7.38
C PHE A 90 -46.42 13.44 6.03
N GLY A 91 -47.72 13.38 5.73
CA GLY A 91 -48.25 12.66 4.58
C GLY A 91 -48.81 11.27 4.94
N PRO A 92 -49.07 10.40 3.95
CA PRO A 92 -48.76 10.59 2.53
C PRO A 92 -49.59 11.70 1.89
N TYR A 93 -48.97 12.51 1.04
CA TYR A 93 -49.63 13.56 0.25
C TYR A 93 -49.80 13.13 -1.20
N PRO A 94 -50.99 13.32 -1.81
CA PRO A 94 -51.20 13.00 -3.22
C PRO A 94 -50.20 13.70 -4.14
N HIS A 95 -49.71 13.01 -5.17
CA HIS A 95 -48.72 13.57 -6.10
C HIS A 95 -49.22 14.84 -6.81
N GLU A 96 -50.51 14.88 -7.15
CA GLU A 96 -51.15 16.06 -7.74
C GLU A 96 -51.01 17.31 -6.86
N THR A 97 -51.12 17.16 -5.54
CA THR A 97 -50.96 18.25 -4.58
C THR A 97 -49.51 18.75 -4.51
N LEU A 98 -48.54 17.85 -4.67
CA LEU A 98 -47.12 18.16 -4.53
C LEU A 98 -46.46 18.65 -5.83
N GLN A 99 -47.09 18.45 -6.98
CA GLN A 99 -46.48 18.67 -8.30
C GLN A 99 -45.93 20.09 -8.51
N SER A 100 -46.59 21.12 -7.96
CA SER A 100 -46.19 22.53 -8.08
C SER A 100 -45.53 23.12 -6.83
N LEU A 101 -45.39 22.33 -5.76
CA LEU A 101 -44.92 22.83 -4.46
C LEU A 101 -43.40 22.70 -4.33
N LYS A 102 -42.79 23.74 -3.75
CA LYS A 102 -41.41 23.71 -3.26
C LYS A 102 -41.42 23.65 -1.75
N LEU A 103 -40.64 22.72 -1.20
CA LEU A 103 -40.51 22.55 0.25
C LEU A 103 -39.11 22.93 0.70
N TYR A 104 -39.08 23.72 1.77
CA TYR A 104 -37.86 24.23 2.37
C TYR A 104 -37.76 23.79 3.84
N ALA A 105 -36.54 23.47 4.26
CA ALA A 105 -36.22 23.15 5.64
C ALA A 105 -35.09 24.05 6.13
N GLY A 106 -35.20 24.56 7.36
CA GLY A 106 -34.22 25.45 7.99
C GLY A 106 -33.99 25.10 9.46
N ALA A 107 -32.77 25.33 9.95
CA ALA A 107 -32.39 25.06 11.34
C ALA A 107 -31.81 26.32 11.99
N GLY A 108 -32.35 26.76 13.12
CA GLY A 108 -31.85 27.96 13.81
C GLY A 108 -32.46 28.19 15.18
N THR A 109 -32.20 29.36 15.78
CA THR A 109 -32.78 29.72 17.09
C THR A 109 -34.14 30.41 16.96
N SER A 110 -34.42 31.03 15.81
CA SER A 110 -35.71 31.62 15.43
C SER A 110 -35.96 31.47 13.92
N PHE A 111 -37.22 31.54 13.48
CA PHE A 111 -37.55 31.49 12.05
C PHE A 111 -37.03 32.74 11.32
N GLU A 112 -37.14 33.91 11.94
CA GLU A 112 -36.67 35.18 11.40
C GLU A 112 -35.15 35.16 11.16
N GLU A 113 -34.38 34.57 12.07
CA GLU A 113 -32.94 34.36 11.89
C GLU A 113 -32.65 33.45 10.69
N VAL A 114 -33.34 32.31 10.61
CA VAL A 114 -33.20 31.34 9.50
C VAL A 114 -33.46 31.99 8.16
N ILE A 115 -34.54 32.77 8.04
CA ILE A 115 -34.86 33.47 6.78
C ILE A 115 -33.86 34.59 6.49
N LYS A 116 -33.52 35.42 7.50
CA LYS A 116 -32.60 36.56 7.35
C LYS A 116 -31.21 36.10 6.89
N ASN A 117 -30.71 35.02 7.47
CA ASN A 117 -29.39 34.49 7.16
C ASN A 117 -29.40 33.57 5.93
N LYS A 118 -30.60 33.17 5.46
CA LYS A 118 -30.81 32.15 4.43
C LYS A 118 -30.28 30.77 4.85
N ASP A 119 -30.51 30.43 6.12
CA ASP A 119 -30.11 29.16 6.73
C ASP A 119 -31.13 28.05 6.43
N TYR A 120 -31.50 27.89 5.16
CA TYR A 120 -32.48 26.92 4.70
C TYR A 120 -32.11 26.28 3.36
N ILE A 121 -32.62 25.08 3.13
CA ILE A 121 -32.44 24.30 1.89
C ILE A 121 -33.79 24.02 1.25
N GLN A 122 -33.83 24.00 -0.08
CA GLN A 122 -34.94 23.39 -0.82
C GLN A 122 -34.66 21.88 -0.91
N PHE A 123 -35.46 21.06 -0.22
CA PHE A 123 -35.26 19.61 -0.20
C PHE A 123 -36.26 18.86 -1.10
N PHE A 124 -37.28 19.56 -1.62
CA PHE A 124 -38.25 18.99 -2.56
C PHE A 124 -38.75 20.07 -3.54
N ASN A 125 -38.90 19.69 -4.81
CA ASN A 125 -39.28 20.59 -5.90
C ASN A 125 -40.20 19.87 -6.91
N GLY A 126 -41.31 19.34 -6.42
CA GLY A 126 -42.21 18.50 -7.20
C GLY A 126 -41.53 17.25 -7.77
N PHE A 127 -42.16 16.67 -8.79
CA PHE A 127 -41.64 15.51 -9.51
C PHE A 127 -41.02 15.94 -10.84
N PRO A 128 -39.79 15.50 -11.15
CA PRO A 128 -39.12 15.91 -12.36
C PRO A 128 -39.76 15.24 -13.58
N SER A 129 -39.83 15.96 -14.71
CA SER A 129 -40.01 15.28 -15.99
C SER A 129 -38.78 14.44 -16.27
N LEU A 130 -39.01 13.14 -16.53
CA LEU A 130 -37.97 12.21 -16.96
C LEU A 130 -37.78 12.37 -18.47
N ASP A 131 -36.68 12.99 -18.85
CA ASP A 131 -36.26 13.06 -20.25
C ASP A 131 -35.48 11.79 -20.59
N ARG A 132 -35.99 11.02 -21.55
CA ARG A 132 -35.38 9.77 -22.02
C ARG A 132 -34.53 9.97 -23.28
N ALA A 133 -34.29 11.22 -23.69
CA ALA A 133 -33.35 11.50 -24.76
C ALA A 133 -31.95 11.01 -24.38
N GLU A 134 -31.23 10.49 -25.37
CA GLU A 134 -29.84 10.05 -25.18
C GLU A 134 -28.96 11.25 -24.83
N LYS A 135 -28.18 11.09 -23.75
CA LYS A 135 -27.25 12.10 -23.26
C LYS A 135 -25.79 11.74 -23.53
N ASN A 136 -24.86 12.65 -23.24
CA ASN A 136 -23.44 12.35 -23.38
C ASN A 136 -23.00 11.32 -22.33
N TRP A 137 -23.26 11.59 -21.05
CA TRP A 137 -22.93 10.70 -19.94
C TRP A 137 -24.14 10.34 -19.09
N THR A 138 -24.24 9.06 -18.74
CA THR A 138 -25.00 8.59 -17.57
C THR A 138 -24.00 8.21 -16.47
N VAL A 139 -24.02 8.98 -15.38
CA VAL A 139 -23.21 8.78 -14.18
C VAL A 139 -24.10 8.14 -13.12
N MET A 140 -23.79 6.89 -12.78
CA MET A 140 -24.51 6.09 -11.79
C MET A 140 -23.68 6.03 -10.52
N VAL A 141 -24.22 6.50 -9.39
CA VAL A 141 -23.53 6.48 -8.10
C VAL A 141 -24.27 5.53 -7.16
N TYR A 142 -23.63 4.41 -6.81
CA TYR A 142 -24.17 3.42 -5.91
C TYR A 142 -23.61 3.65 -4.50
N ILE A 143 -24.42 4.30 -3.65
CA ILE A 143 -24.03 4.82 -2.34
C ILE A 143 -24.56 3.90 -1.24
N VAL A 144 -23.71 2.97 -0.79
CA VAL A 144 -24.01 2.20 0.43
C VAL A 144 -23.70 3.13 1.60
N GLY A 145 -24.70 3.61 2.35
CA GLY A 145 -24.47 4.60 3.41
C GLY A 145 -23.64 4.05 4.57
N SER A 146 -23.86 2.79 4.95
CA SER A 146 -23.06 2.07 5.96
C SER A 146 -22.89 2.81 7.30
N SER A 147 -21.77 2.54 7.98
CA SER A 147 -21.31 3.28 9.15
C SER A 147 -20.83 4.69 8.82
N LEU A 148 -20.41 4.97 7.57
CA LEU A 148 -19.90 6.28 7.13
C LEU A 148 -21.00 7.36 7.12
N GLU A 149 -22.23 6.94 6.85
CA GLU A 149 -23.39 7.83 6.83
C GLU A 149 -23.97 8.10 8.22
N ARG A 150 -23.58 7.33 9.25
CA ARG A 150 -24.07 7.59 10.61
C ARG A 150 -23.50 8.90 11.11
N VAL A 151 -24.33 9.76 11.70
CA VAL A 151 -23.86 10.97 12.39
C VAL A 151 -23.49 10.61 13.83
N GLY A 152 -22.25 10.89 14.22
CA GLY A 152 -21.67 10.51 15.51
C GLY A 152 -20.62 11.50 15.99
N ARG A 153 -19.83 11.14 17.01
CA ARG A 153 -18.75 12.03 17.50
C ARG A 153 -17.63 12.24 16.47
N THR A 154 -17.43 11.29 15.55
CA THR A 154 -16.32 11.25 14.60
C THR A 154 -16.75 11.08 13.15
N THR A 155 -18.06 10.95 12.90
CA THR A 155 -18.64 10.71 11.56
C THR A 155 -19.70 11.77 11.30
N LYS A 156 -19.68 12.36 10.11
CA LYS A 156 -20.49 13.53 9.74
C LYS A 156 -21.59 13.25 8.72
N GLY A 157 -21.81 11.99 8.36
CA GLY A 157 -22.72 11.65 7.27
C GLY A 157 -22.08 11.94 5.91
N TYR A 158 -20.97 11.25 5.61
CA TYR A 158 -20.15 11.55 4.43
C TYR A 158 -20.92 11.40 3.11
N ALA A 159 -21.79 10.39 3.00
CA ALA A 159 -22.63 10.22 1.82
C ALA A 159 -23.61 11.38 1.61
N SER A 160 -24.16 11.94 2.70
CA SER A 160 -24.95 13.18 2.61
C SER A 160 -24.12 14.38 2.16
N GLN A 161 -22.84 14.45 2.54
CA GLN A 161 -21.93 15.53 2.10
C GLN A 161 -21.62 15.41 0.60
N ASP A 162 -21.37 14.21 0.09
CA ASP A 162 -21.17 13.97 -1.34
C ASP A 162 -22.42 14.30 -2.17
N ILE A 163 -23.62 14.00 -1.65
CA ILE A 163 -24.87 14.44 -2.29
C ILE A 163 -24.94 15.97 -2.36
N LEU A 164 -24.48 16.69 -1.33
CA LEU A 164 -24.43 18.17 -1.37
C LEU A 164 -23.45 18.68 -2.44
N GLU A 165 -22.29 18.05 -2.58
CA GLU A 165 -21.34 18.34 -3.66
C GLU A 165 -21.97 18.08 -5.04
N MET A 166 -22.70 16.97 -5.19
CA MET A 166 -23.44 16.68 -6.43
C MET A 166 -24.50 17.73 -6.75
N LEU A 167 -25.21 18.22 -5.74
CA LEU A 167 -26.16 19.33 -5.91
C LEU A 167 -25.42 20.60 -6.34
N ALA A 168 -24.30 20.94 -5.70
CA ALA A 168 -23.51 22.11 -6.06
C ALA A 168 -22.90 22.01 -7.47
N GLY A 169 -22.45 20.82 -7.87
CA GLY A 169 -21.86 20.52 -9.18
C GLY A 169 -22.86 20.60 -10.33
N THR A 170 -24.15 20.34 -10.05
CA THR A 170 -25.22 20.42 -11.05
C THR A 170 -25.95 21.78 -11.09
N ARG A 171 -25.66 22.71 -10.18
CA ARG A 171 -26.26 24.07 -10.19
C ARG A 171 -25.80 24.88 -11.38
N ASN A 172 -26.73 25.54 -12.07
CA ASN A 172 -26.47 26.39 -13.23
C ASN A 172 -25.63 25.70 -14.32
N SER A 173 -25.61 24.37 -14.31
CA SER A 173 -24.91 23.55 -15.29
C SER A 173 -25.56 23.81 -16.65
N PRO A 174 -24.83 24.39 -17.63
CA PRO A 174 -25.40 24.70 -18.95
C PRO A 174 -25.85 23.44 -19.71
N SER A 175 -25.48 22.24 -19.26
CA SER A 175 -25.75 20.98 -19.93
C SER A 175 -26.98 20.28 -19.34
N HIS A 176 -28.01 20.14 -20.18
CA HIS A 176 -29.01 19.07 -20.03
C HIS A 176 -28.40 17.69 -20.38
N ASP A 177 -27.10 17.60 -20.70
CA ASP A 177 -26.43 16.47 -21.35
C ASP A 177 -25.81 15.43 -20.41
N ILE A 178 -26.10 15.49 -19.11
CA ILE A 178 -25.74 14.42 -18.15
C ILE A 178 -26.98 13.85 -17.46
N ASN A 179 -26.97 12.54 -17.22
CA ASN A 179 -27.86 11.88 -16.26
C ASN A 179 -27.04 11.57 -15.01
N LEU A 180 -27.38 12.16 -13.86
CA LEU A 180 -26.77 11.82 -12.57
C LEU A 180 -27.78 11.07 -11.72
N LEU A 181 -27.54 9.77 -11.55
CA LEU A 181 -28.47 8.84 -10.92
C LEU A 181 -27.83 8.23 -9.69
N LEU A 182 -28.59 8.16 -8.61
CA LEU A 182 -28.13 7.64 -7.34
C LEU A 182 -28.98 6.43 -6.92
N SER A 183 -28.32 5.43 -6.36
CA SER A 183 -28.95 4.43 -5.49
C SER A 183 -28.40 4.60 -4.09
N THR A 184 -29.27 4.94 -3.13
CA THR A 184 -28.89 5.24 -1.74
C THR A 184 -29.58 4.30 -0.77
N GLY A 185 -28.92 3.92 0.32
CA GLY A 185 -29.49 3.08 1.38
C GLY A 185 -28.43 2.47 2.27
N GLY A 186 -28.66 1.28 2.82
CA GLY A 186 -27.62 0.49 3.49
C GLY A 186 -27.04 1.08 4.79
N SER A 187 -27.73 2.03 5.43
CA SER A 187 -27.34 2.59 6.74
C SER A 187 -28.45 2.45 7.77
N SER A 188 -28.05 2.42 9.05
CA SER A 188 -28.99 2.49 10.16
C SER A 188 -29.52 3.91 10.42
N ARG A 189 -28.96 4.95 9.77
CA ARG A 189 -29.46 6.34 9.82
C ARG A 189 -30.89 6.41 9.25
N SER A 190 -31.75 7.23 9.86
CA SER A 190 -33.09 7.50 9.31
C SER A 190 -32.97 8.09 7.91
N GLY A 191 -33.84 7.71 6.96
CA GLY A 191 -33.68 8.07 5.55
C GLY A 191 -32.88 7.08 4.70
N TRP A 192 -32.06 6.23 5.32
CA TRP A 192 -31.09 5.37 4.63
C TRP A 192 -31.31 3.86 4.87
N LYS A 193 -32.41 3.49 5.53
CA LYS A 193 -32.73 2.09 5.84
C LYS A 193 -33.36 1.33 4.68
N THR A 194 -33.98 2.06 3.75
CA THR A 194 -34.53 1.54 2.51
C THR A 194 -33.61 1.91 1.35
N VAL A 195 -33.69 1.14 0.26
CA VAL A 195 -32.96 1.44 -0.97
C VAL A 195 -33.82 2.37 -1.83
N LYS A 196 -33.27 3.51 -2.22
CA LYS A 196 -33.95 4.52 -3.02
C LYS A 196 -33.22 4.77 -4.33
N ARG A 197 -33.97 5.02 -5.38
CA ARG A 197 -33.47 5.52 -6.67
C ARG A 197 -33.77 7.00 -6.79
N SER A 198 -32.75 7.77 -7.17
CA SER A 198 -32.84 9.22 -7.21
C SER A 198 -32.18 9.80 -8.45
N LEU A 199 -32.66 10.97 -8.86
CA LEU A 199 -32.08 11.81 -9.90
C LEU A 199 -31.58 13.11 -9.29
N VAL A 200 -30.35 13.50 -9.60
CA VAL A 200 -29.81 14.82 -9.26
C VAL A 200 -29.74 15.67 -10.51
N ARG A 201 -30.39 16.85 -10.48
CA ARG A 201 -30.42 17.76 -11.63
C ARG A 201 -30.65 19.20 -11.18
N ASN A 202 -29.93 20.15 -11.77
CA ASN A 202 -30.08 21.59 -11.49
C ASN A 202 -30.01 21.93 -9.98
N GLY A 203 -29.12 21.27 -9.25
CA GLY A 203 -28.97 21.44 -7.81
C GLY A 203 -30.16 20.97 -6.98
N GLN A 204 -30.96 20.04 -7.51
CA GLN A 204 -32.10 19.42 -6.83
C GLN A 204 -31.93 17.90 -6.74
N TYR A 205 -32.37 17.34 -5.62
CA TYR A 205 -32.38 15.90 -5.34
C TYR A 205 -33.81 15.37 -5.45
N TYR A 206 -34.06 14.49 -6.42
CA TYR A 206 -35.39 13.92 -6.68
C TYR A 206 -35.38 12.44 -6.34
N VAL A 207 -36.05 12.03 -5.26
CA VAL A 207 -36.32 10.61 -4.99
C VAL A 207 -37.42 10.15 -5.94
N LEU A 208 -37.08 9.24 -6.85
CA LEU A 208 -37.98 8.72 -7.87
C LEU A 208 -38.75 7.51 -7.35
N GLU A 209 -38.09 6.65 -6.58
CA GLU A 209 -38.65 5.39 -6.11
C GLU A 209 -38.00 4.97 -4.79
N ASP A 210 -38.81 4.45 -3.86
CA ASP A 210 -38.34 3.73 -2.67
C ASP A 210 -38.61 2.23 -2.87
N LEU A 211 -37.55 1.44 -3.01
CA LEU A 211 -37.59 0.00 -3.27
C LEU A 211 -37.78 -0.83 -1.98
N GLY A 212 -37.99 -0.17 -0.85
CA GLY A 212 -38.14 -0.78 0.46
C GLY A 212 -36.82 -1.29 1.02
N GLN A 213 -36.93 -2.17 2.02
CA GLN A 213 -35.75 -2.77 2.66
C GLN A 213 -35.12 -3.81 1.74
N GLN A 214 -33.92 -3.51 1.24
CA GLN A 214 -33.10 -4.43 0.48
C GLN A 214 -31.66 -4.33 0.96
N ALA A 215 -30.91 -5.42 0.86
CA ALA A 215 -29.48 -5.40 1.17
C ALA A 215 -28.72 -4.83 -0.03
N MET A 216 -28.03 -3.70 0.15
CA MET A 216 -27.20 -3.12 -0.91
C MET A 216 -25.89 -3.88 -1.14
N SER A 217 -25.49 -4.76 -0.22
CA SER A 217 -24.39 -5.71 -0.42
C SER A 217 -24.82 -6.96 -1.22
N ASN A 218 -26.09 -7.06 -1.63
CA ASN A 218 -26.56 -8.11 -2.54
C ASN A 218 -26.22 -7.74 -3.99
N PRO A 219 -25.55 -8.63 -4.76
CA PRO A 219 -25.30 -8.44 -6.20
C PRO A 219 -26.51 -7.99 -6.99
N HIS A 220 -27.69 -8.54 -6.71
CA HIS A 220 -28.89 -8.22 -7.46
C HIS A 220 -29.31 -6.75 -7.33
N THR A 221 -29.12 -6.14 -6.15
CA THR A 221 -29.46 -4.74 -5.92
C THR A 221 -28.59 -3.81 -6.78
N LEU A 222 -27.31 -4.15 -6.95
CA LEU A 222 -26.40 -3.41 -7.83
C LEU A 222 -26.77 -3.61 -9.31
N THR A 223 -27.03 -4.84 -9.75
CA THR A 223 -27.39 -5.11 -11.14
C THR A 223 -28.71 -4.45 -11.52
N ASP A 224 -29.71 -4.55 -10.66
CA ASP A 224 -31.01 -3.90 -10.83
C ASP A 224 -30.88 -2.37 -10.98
N PHE A 225 -30.07 -1.71 -10.16
CA PHE A 225 -29.80 -0.28 -10.28
C PHE A 225 -29.15 0.09 -11.62
N VAL A 226 -28.09 -0.60 -12.02
CA VAL A 226 -27.37 -0.29 -13.26
C VAL A 226 -28.25 -0.53 -14.49
N ASN A 227 -29.04 -1.61 -14.49
CA ASN A 227 -29.99 -1.87 -15.57
C ASN A 227 -31.08 -0.82 -15.66
N TRP A 228 -31.67 -0.45 -14.52
CA TRP A 228 -32.67 0.61 -14.47
C TRP A 228 -32.11 1.92 -15.00
N ALA A 229 -30.93 2.31 -14.52
CA ALA A 229 -30.27 3.56 -14.92
C ALA A 229 -30.01 3.60 -16.44
N THR A 230 -29.39 2.55 -16.99
CA THR A 230 -29.06 2.50 -18.42
C THR A 230 -30.28 2.34 -19.33
N THR A 231 -31.38 1.76 -18.83
CA THR A 231 -32.64 1.61 -19.59
C THR A 231 -33.46 2.91 -19.59
N GLU A 232 -33.61 3.54 -18.42
CA GLU A 232 -34.46 4.72 -18.27
C GLU A 232 -33.77 6.02 -18.67
N PHE A 233 -32.44 6.05 -18.63
CA PHE A 233 -31.61 7.23 -18.90
C PHE A 233 -30.47 6.88 -19.87
N PRO A 234 -30.77 6.69 -21.17
CA PRO A 234 -29.78 6.32 -22.15
C PRO A 234 -28.69 7.40 -22.32
N ALA A 235 -27.46 6.96 -22.56
CA ALA A 235 -26.34 7.83 -22.87
C ALA A 235 -25.28 7.14 -23.75
N GLN A 236 -24.47 7.97 -24.42
CA GLN A 236 -23.33 7.53 -25.21
C GLN A 236 -22.31 6.80 -24.32
N HIS A 237 -21.97 7.42 -23.18
CA HIS A 237 -21.02 6.90 -22.20
C HIS A 237 -21.68 6.62 -20.84
N ASN A 238 -21.21 5.59 -20.14
CA ASN A 238 -21.74 5.16 -18.85
C ASN A 238 -20.61 5.01 -17.82
N ALA A 239 -20.74 5.73 -16.71
CA ALA A 239 -19.85 5.63 -15.55
C ALA A 239 -20.61 5.01 -14.37
N LEU A 240 -19.98 4.05 -13.70
CA LEU A 240 -20.46 3.51 -12.42
C LEU A 240 -19.49 3.89 -11.31
N ILE A 241 -19.96 4.64 -10.33
CA ILE A 241 -19.22 5.03 -9.12
C ILE A 241 -19.73 4.20 -7.95
N LEU A 242 -18.83 3.47 -7.30
CA LEU A 242 -19.10 2.62 -6.15
C LEU A 242 -18.57 3.29 -4.89
N TRP A 243 -19.49 3.83 -4.07
CA TRP A 243 -19.18 4.60 -2.86
C TRP A 243 -19.42 3.77 -1.60
N ASN A 244 -18.37 3.50 -0.82
CA ASN A 244 -18.41 2.95 0.55
C ASN A 244 -16.99 2.71 1.14
N HIS A 245 -16.88 1.93 2.23
CA HIS A 245 -15.73 1.09 2.53
C HIS A 245 -15.40 0.11 1.38
N GLY A 246 -14.11 -0.09 1.17
CA GLY A 246 -13.55 -1.14 0.32
C GLY A 246 -12.50 -1.95 1.08
N GLY A 247 -12.24 -3.16 0.58
CA GLY A 247 -11.29 -4.10 1.18
C GLY A 247 -10.40 -4.82 0.17
N GLY A 248 -10.37 -4.38 -1.09
CA GLY A 248 -9.77 -5.13 -2.19
C GLY A 248 -10.46 -6.48 -2.36
N THR A 249 -9.71 -7.59 -2.24
CA THR A 249 -10.26 -8.96 -2.33
C THR A 249 -11.31 -9.31 -1.26
N GLN A 250 -11.36 -8.58 -0.13
CA GLN A 250 -12.40 -8.74 0.89
C GLN A 250 -13.77 -8.23 0.43
N GLY A 251 -13.82 -7.43 -0.64
CA GLY A 251 -15.05 -6.94 -1.24
C GLY A 251 -15.30 -5.45 -1.04
N PHE A 252 -16.54 -5.05 -1.32
CA PHE A 252 -17.01 -3.67 -1.37
C PHE A 252 -18.37 -3.51 -0.68
N GLY A 253 -18.63 -2.36 -0.06
CA GLY A 253 -20.00 -1.96 0.30
C GLY A 253 -20.56 -2.67 1.53
N GLN A 254 -20.28 -2.16 2.73
CA GLN A 254 -20.80 -2.69 3.99
C GLN A 254 -22.20 -2.16 4.31
N ASP A 255 -23.25 -2.93 4.04
CA ASP A 255 -24.62 -2.53 4.38
C ASP A 255 -24.93 -2.69 5.88
N THR A 256 -24.96 -1.59 6.64
CA THR A 256 -25.22 -1.63 8.09
C THR A 256 -26.66 -1.36 8.49
N ALA A 257 -27.62 -1.36 7.55
CA ALA A 257 -29.02 -1.01 7.83
C ALA A 257 -29.66 -1.94 8.86
N GLN A 258 -29.34 -3.24 8.78
CA GLN A 258 -29.91 -4.27 9.66
C GLN A 258 -28.93 -4.74 10.75
N SER A 259 -27.61 -4.63 10.53
CA SER A 259 -26.59 -5.09 11.47
C SER A 259 -25.31 -4.27 11.37
N ALA A 260 -24.76 -3.86 12.51
CA ALA A 260 -23.48 -3.15 12.56
C ALA A 260 -22.29 -4.04 12.14
N ASN A 261 -22.45 -5.37 12.14
CA ASN A 261 -21.43 -6.35 11.74
C ASN A 261 -21.73 -6.97 10.37
N ALA A 262 -22.45 -6.25 9.51
CA ALA A 262 -22.79 -6.75 8.20
C ALA A 262 -21.55 -6.96 7.32
N LYS A 263 -21.67 -7.89 6.37
CA LYS A 263 -20.62 -8.21 5.41
C LYS A 263 -20.71 -7.29 4.18
N MET A 264 -19.55 -7.03 3.60
CA MET A 264 -19.43 -6.44 2.27
C MET A 264 -19.91 -7.43 1.20
N MET A 265 -20.22 -6.92 0.01
CA MET A 265 -20.32 -7.73 -1.19
C MET A 265 -18.93 -8.30 -1.48
N SER A 266 -18.77 -9.63 -1.37
CA SER A 266 -17.47 -10.28 -1.62
C SER A 266 -17.00 -10.10 -3.07
N LEU A 267 -15.71 -10.28 -3.34
CA LEU A 267 -15.15 -10.17 -4.69
C LEU A 267 -15.89 -11.07 -5.71
N LYS A 268 -16.23 -12.30 -5.29
CA LYS A 268 -17.03 -13.24 -6.09
C LYS A 268 -18.41 -12.67 -6.44
N GLN A 269 -19.12 -12.15 -5.43
CA GLN A 269 -20.44 -11.55 -5.58
C GLN A 269 -20.41 -10.29 -6.47
N LEU A 270 -19.36 -9.48 -6.34
CA LEU A 270 -19.16 -8.31 -7.19
C LEU A 270 -18.90 -8.72 -8.64
N HIS A 271 -18.10 -9.76 -8.87
CA HIS A 271 -17.90 -10.33 -10.20
C HIS A 271 -19.20 -10.90 -10.81
N GLU A 272 -20.01 -11.60 -10.02
CA GLU A 272 -21.34 -12.09 -10.45
C GLU A 272 -22.25 -10.92 -10.88
N ALA A 273 -22.24 -9.81 -10.14
CA ALA A 273 -22.97 -8.60 -10.52
C ALA A 273 -22.44 -8.02 -11.84
N TYR A 274 -21.12 -7.90 -11.98
CA TYR A 274 -20.46 -7.36 -13.17
C TYR A 274 -20.73 -8.17 -14.43
N GLN A 275 -20.66 -9.50 -14.34
CA GLN A 275 -21.03 -10.40 -15.43
C GLN A 275 -22.50 -10.21 -15.84
N THR A 276 -23.40 -10.09 -14.87
CA THR A 276 -24.83 -9.88 -15.11
C THR A 276 -25.09 -8.55 -15.82
N ILE A 277 -24.49 -7.46 -15.32
CA ILE A 277 -24.55 -6.12 -15.94
C ILE A 277 -24.03 -6.19 -17.38
N ARG A 278 -22.88 -6.84 -17.60
CA ARG A 278 -22.30 -6.94 -18.94
C ARG A 278 -23.19 -7.73 -19.91
N GLN A 279 -23.78 -8.83 -19.44
CA GLN A 279 -24.69 -9.64 -20.24
C GLN A 279 -25.95 -8.86 -20.65
N GLN A 280 -26.47 -8.01 -19.77
CA GLN A 280 -27.69 -7.24 -20.02
C GLN A 280 -27.45 -6.00 -20.89
N SER A 281 -26.35 -5.28 -20.65
CA SER A 281 -26.00 -4.07 -21.41
C SER A 281 -25.45 -4.38 -22.81
N GLY A 282 -24.84 -5.56 -23.00
CA GLY A 282 -24.23 -5.97 -24.27
C GLY A 282 -22.93 -5.24 -24.66
N LYS A 283 -22.59 -4.14 -23.97
CA LYS A 283 -21.37 -3.35 -24.14
C LYS A 283 -20.70 -3.09 -22.78
N PRO A 284 -19.38 -2.84 -22.74
CA PRO A 284 -18.74 -2.43 -21.49
C PRO A 284 -19.29 -1.08 -21.03
N LEU A 285 -19.24 -0.83 -19.73
CA LEU A 285 -19.21 0.52 -19.19
C LEU A 285 -17.88 1.18 -19.56
N ASP A 286 -17.89 2.50 -19.75
CA ASP A 286 -16.69 3.25 -20.07
C ASP A 286 -15.72 3.25 -18.89
N ILE A 287 -16.26 3.39 -17.66
CA ILE A 287 -15.48 3.42 -16.44
C ILE A 287 -16.25 2.88 -15.22
N VAL A 288 -15.55 2.17 -14.36
CA VAL A 288 -15.92 1.97 -12.96
C VAL A 288 -14.96 2.76 -12.07
N VAL A 289 -15.51 3.61 -11.22
CA VAL A 289 -14.78 4.37 -10.20
C VAL A 289 -15.09 3.76 -8.85
N TYR A 290 -14.07 3.43 -8.08
CA TYR A 290 -14.25 3.12 -6.67
C TYR A 290 -13.91 4.36 -5.85
N ASP A 291 -14.93 4.90 -5.20
CA ASP A 291 -14.81 5.86 -4.10
C ASP A 291 -14.84 5.04 -2.81
N ALA A 292 -13.79 4.22 -2.68
CA ALA A 292 -13.66 3.18 -1.69
C ALA A 292 -12.20 2.73 -1.51
N CYS A 293 -11.84 2.51 -0.25
CA CYS A 293 -10.49 2.12 0.15
C CYS A 293 -9.97 0.84 -0.54
N LEU A 294 -8.68 0.81 -0.88
CA LEU A 294 -7.93 -0.40 -1.25
C LEU A 294 -8.42 -1.11 -2.52
N MET A 295 -9.20 -0.43 -3.38
CA MET A 295 -9.79 -1.03 -4.58
C MET A 295 -8.87 -1.00 -5.81
N ALA A 296 -7.74 -0.29 -5.76
CA ALA A 296 -6.69 -0.40 -6.76
C ALA A 296 -5.79 -1.63 -6.50
N SER A 297 -6.38 -2.80 -6.61
CA SER A 297 -5.69 -4.08 -6.62
C SER A 297 -5.86 -4.76 -7.97
N ILE A 298 -4.86 -5.53 -8.40
CA ILE A 298 -4.91 -6.24 -9.67
C ILE A 298 -6.08 -7.25 -9.70
N GLU A 299 -6.42 -7.87 -8.57
CA GLU A 299 -7.57 -8.79 -8.47
C GLU A 299 -8.91 -8.07 -8.69
N VAL A 300 -9.03 -6.84 -8.19
CA VAL A 300 -10.21 -6.00 -8.47
C VAL A 300 -10.23 -5.57 -9.93
N ALA A 301 -9.07 -5.23 -10.52
CA ALA A 301 -8.96 -4.88 -11.93
C ALA A 301 -9.41 -6.03 -12.84
N GLU A 302 -8.99 -7.27 -12.56
CA GLU A 302 -9.39 -8.48 -13.30
C GLU A 302 -10.90 -8.67 -13.34
N ILE A 303 -11.58 -8.55 -12.17
CA ILE A 303 -13.03 -8.69 -12.16
C ILE A 303 -13.73 -7.49 -12.81
N THR A 304 -13.18 -6.29 -12.67
CA THR A 304 -13.77 -5.05 -13.22
C THR A 304 -13.68 -5.03 -14.74
N ALA A 305 -12.62 -5.60 -15.33
CA ALA A 305 -12.44 -5.73 -16.78
C ALA A 305 -13.57 -6.53 -17.45
N THR A 306 -14.33 -7.33 -16.68
CA THR A 306 -15.51 -8.04 -17.20
C THR A 306 -16.71 -7.13 -17.45
N VAL A 307 -16.76 -5.94 -16.85
CA VAL A 307 -17.88 -5.00 -17.00
C VAL A 307 -17.47 -3.65 -17.59
N ALA A 308 -16.22 -3.22 -17.44
CA ALA A 308 -15.77 -1.88 -17.85
C ALA A 308 -14.45 -1.88 -18.63
N GLN A 309 -14.20 -0.81 -19.39
CA GLN A 309 -12.94 -0.56 -20.10
C GLN A 309 -11.90 0.16 -19.22
N THR A 310 -12.35 0.95 -18.24
CA THR A 310 -11.48 1.75 -17.37
C THR A 310 -11.81 1.49 -15.90
N LEU A 311 -10.79 1.52 -15.05
CA LEU A 311 -10.91 1.53 -13.60
C LEU A 311 -10.27 2.81 -13.04
N SER A 312 -10.85 3.40 -12.01
CA SER A 312 -10.19 4.41 -11.18
C SER A 312 -10.37 4.09 -9.71
N ALA A 313 -9.28 4.06 -8.93
CA ALA A 313 -9.30 3.64 -7.54
C ALA A 313 -8.03 4.02 -6.76
N SER A 314 -8.09 3.96 -5.43
CA SER A 314 -6.94 4.07 -4.53
C SER A 314 -6.36 2.71 -4.11
N ALA A 315 -5.03 2.60 -4.04
CA ALA A 315 -4.34 1.43 -3.46
C ALA A 315 -4.34 1.47 -1.92
N GLU A 316 -4.59 2.64 -1.37
CA GLU A 316 -4.59 2.97 0.06
C GLU A 316 -6.02 3.20 0.59
N LEU A 317 -6.14 3.40 1.90
CA LEU A 317 -7.33 4.02 2.50
C LEU A 317 -7.57 5.41 1.90
N GLU A 318 -8.85 5.75 1.74
CA GLU A 318 -9.28 7.06 1.27
C GLU A 318 -9.75 7.91 2.47
N PRO A 319 -9.48 9.23 2.47
CA PRO A 319 -10.10 10.15 3.40
C PRO A 319 -11.63 10.08 3.34
N GLY A 320 -12.30 10.41 4.45
CA GLY A 320 -13.76 10.33 4.52
C GLY A 320 -14.52 11.25 3.55
N HIS A 321 -13.87 12.27 2.98
CA HIS A 321 -14.46 13.15 1.98
C HIS A 321 -14.50 12.54 0.56
N GLY A 322 -13.85 11.40 0.31
CA GLY A 322 -13.91 10.74 -0.99
C GLY A 322 -13.44 11.61 -2.17
N ILE A 323 -13.99 11.33 -3.35
CA ILE A 323 -13.75 12.10 -4.59
C ILE A 323 -14.57 13.41 -4.60
N ASP A 324 -14.08 14.42 -5.32
CA ASP A 324 -14.78 15.71 -5.45
C ASP A 324 -15.87 15.66 -6.52
N TYR A 325 -17.13 15.44 -6.11
CA TYR A 325 -18.26 15.34 -7.03
C TYR A 325 -18.60 16.69 -7.67
N GLU A 326 -18.40 17.79 -6.95
CA GLU A 326 -18.66 19.14 -7.45
C GLU A 326 -17.73 19.46 -8.63
N HIS A 327 -16.44 19.17 -8.48
CA HIS A 327 -15.42 19.29 -9.53
C HIS A 327 -15.75 18.39 -10.73
N LEU A 328 -16.01 17.10 -10.49
CA LEU A 328 -16.34 16.14 -11.54
C LEU A 328 -17.52 16.61 -12.40
N LEU A 329 -18.63 16.96 -11.78
CA LEU A 329 -19.86 17.30 -12.49
C LEU A 329 -19.77 18.65 -13.21
N ARG A 330 -19.07 19.63 -12.64
CA ARG A 330 -18.76 20.89 -13.33
C ARG A 330 -17.88 20.66 -14.55
N HIS A 331 -16.89 19.79 -14.44
CA HIS A 331 -16.03 19.44 -15.56
C HIS A 331 -16.83 18.78 -16.67
N ILE A 332 -17.62 17.74 -16.36
CA ILE A 332 -18.45 17.07 -17.37
C ILE A 332 -19.40 18.06 -18.06
N SER A 333 -19.96 19.01 -17.30
CA SER A 333 -20.88 20.01 -17.86
C SER A 333 -20.23 20.99 -18.85
N THR A 334 -18.96 21.33 -18.63
CA THR A 334 -18.25 22.38 -19.39
C THR A 334 -17.35 21.81 -20.48
N SER A 335 -16.81 20.62 -20.25
CA SER A 335 -15.94 19.86 -21.15
C SER A 335 -16.15 18.36 -20.91
N PRO A 336 -17.22 17.76 -21.47
CA PRO A 336 -17.51 16.34 -21.27
C PRO A 336 -16.29 15.45 -21.63
N PRO A 337 -15.88 14.52 -20.75
CA PRO A 337 -14.85 13.55 -21.08
C PRO A 337 -15.22 12.72 -22.31
N THR A 338 -14.24 12.40 -23.15
CA THR A 338 -14.45 11.68 -24.41
C THR A 338 -14.52 10.16 -24.25
N ASP A 339 -14.03 9.64 -23.13
CA ASP A 339 -13.97 8.22 -22.80
C ASP A 339 -13.78 8.03 -21.29
N GLY A 340 -13.69 6.77 -20.86
CA GLY A 340 -13.45 6.41 -19.46
C GLY A 340 -12.12 6.87 -18.90
N ILE A 341 -11.04 6.91 -19.69
CA ILE A 341 -9.72 7.35 -19.23
C ILE A 341 -9.77 8.85 -18.89
N ALA A 342 -10.30 9.68 -19.79
CA ALA A 342 -10.49 11.09 -19.55
C ALA A 342 -11.40 11.34 -18.33
N PHE A 343 -12.45 10.53 -18.14
CA PHE A 343 -13.29 10.60 -16.95
C PHE A 343 -12.50 10.29 -15.67
N GLY A 344 -11.72 9.20 -15.67
CA GLY A 344 -10.87 8.81 -14.54
C GLY A 344 -9.83 9.87 -14.19
N GLN A 345 -9.23 10.53 -15.19
CA GLN A 345 -8.29 11.63 -14.99
C GLN A 345 -8.94 12.83 -14.29
N VAL A 346 -10.18 13.18 -14.66
CA VAL A 346 -10.95 14.24 -13.99
C VAL A 346 -11.23 13.89 -12.53
N VAL A 347 -11.63 12.65 -12.26
CA VAL A 347 -11.84 12.14 -10.89
C VAL A 347 -10.54 12.22 -10.08
N LYS A 348 -9.45 11.66 -10.59
CA LYS A 348 -8.13 11.65 -9.93
C LYS A 348 -7.67 13.06 -9.61
N ASN A 349 -7.71 13.97 -10.59
CA ASN A 349 -7.27 15.36 -10.40
C ASN A 349 -8.12 16.07 -9.33
N GLY A 350 -9.44 15.87 -9.35
CA GLY A 350 -10.36 16.40 -8.33
C GLY A 350 -10.05 15.85 -6.94
N TYR A 351 -9.97 14.53 -6.79
CA TYR A 351 -9.65 13.86 -5.53
C TYR A 351 -8.34 14.36 -4.90
N ILE A 352 -7.29 14.47 -5.71
CA ILE A 352 -5.99 14.93 -5.24
C ILE A 352 -6.04 16.40 -4.81
N GLN A 353 -6.65 17.26 -5.63
CA GLN A 353 -6.74 18.69 -5.31
C GLN A 353 -7.60 18.92 -4.07
N HIS A 354 -8.74 18.23 -3.98
CA HIS A 354 -9.61 18.26 -2.80
C HIS A 354 -8.87 17.77 -1.55
N SER A 355 -8.08 16.70 -1.65
CA SER A 355 -7.26 16.22 -0.53
C SER A 355 -6.24 17.28 -0.08
N LYS A 356 -5.66 18.05 -1.00
CA LYS A 356 -4.76 19.17 -0.67
C LYS A 356 -5.51 20.29 0.04
N GLU A 357 -6.70 20.65 -0.43
CA GLU A 357 -7.54 21.70 0.14
C GLU A 357 -8.10 21.35 1.53
N GLN A 358 -8.43 20.08 1.77
CA GLN A 358 -8.85 19.58 3.07
C GLN A 358 -7.69 19.32 4.04
N GLY A 359 -6.43 19.48 3.60
CA GLY A 359 -5.23 19.19 4.38
C GLY A 359 -4.92 17.71 4.59
N SER A 360 -5.78 16.79 4.10
CA SER A 360 -5.59 15.34 4.22
C SER A 360 -4.38 14.85 3.41
N PHE A 361 -3.98 15.59 2.37
CA PHE A 361 -2.83 15.25 1.52
C PHE A 361 -1.49 15.23 2.27
N GLU A 362 -1.32 16.04 3.32
CA GLU A 362 -0.09 16.04 4.13
C GLU A 362 -0.21 15.11 5.35
N GLU A 363 -1.43 14.97 5.89
CA GLU A 363 -1.69 14.23 7.14
C GLU A 363 -1.86 12.71 6.95
N SER A 364 -2.32 12.27 5.79
CA SER A 364 -2.60 10.87 5.46
C SER A 364 -1.71 10.35 4.34
N GLN A 365 -1.79 9.06 4.02
CA GLN A 365 -1.23 8.53 2.77
C GLN A 365 -2.31 8.61 1.70
N ILE A 366 -1.97 9.22 0.57
CA ILE A 366 -2.90 9.43 -0.54
C ILE A 366 -2.34 8.76 -1.77
N THR A 367 -3.18 7.95 -2.40
CA THR A 367 -2.92 7.30 -3.69
C THR A 367 -4.17 7.36 -4.54
N TYR A 368 -4.05 7.57 -5.84
CA TYR A 368 -5.17 7.39 -6.77
C TYR A 368 -4.65 7.11 -8.17
N SER A 369 -5.20 6.10 -8.82
CA SER A 369 -4.73 5.59 -10.11
C SER A 369 -5.88 5.39 -11.09
N VAL A 370 -5.60 5.56 -12.37
CA VAL A 370 -6.48 5.32 -13.52
C VAL A 370 -5.86 4.20 -14.35
N PHE A 371 -6.68 3.21 -14.69
CA PHE A 371 -6.25 2.00 -15.38
C PHE A 371 -7.00 1.79 -16.68
N ASP A 372 -6.27 1.55 -17.78
CA ASP A 372 -6.83 1.03 -19.04
C ASP A 372 -6.92 -0.49 -18.95
N LEU A 373 -8.13 -1.00 -18.68
CA LEU A 373 -8.38 -2.43 -18.54
C LEU A 373 -8.36 -3.16 -19.90
N THR A 374 -8.33 -2.44 -21.02
CA THR A 374 -8.20 -3.07 -22.35
C THR A 374 -6.80 -3.63 -22.58
N GLN A 375 -5.79 -3.15 -21.83
CA GLN A 375 -4.42 -3.70 -21.84
C GLN A 375 -4.26 -4.91 -20.91
N LEU A 376 -5.23 -5.16 -20.02
CA LEU A 376 -5.14 -6.21 -19.00
C LEU A 376 -4.98 -7.64 -19.56
N PRO A 377 -5.58 -8.05 -20.69
CA PRO A 377 -5.43 -9.42 -21.19
C PRO A 377 -3.98 -9.86 -21.41
N LEU A 378 -3.11 -8.97 -21.93
CA LEU A 378 -1.68 -9.26 -22.13
C LEU A 378 -0.94 -9.38 -20.79
N PHE A 379 -1.30 -8.55 -19.81
CA PHE A 379 -0.80 -8.68 -18.45
C PHE A 379 -1.19 -10.03 -17.86
N THR A 380 -2.47 -10.41 -17.94
CA THR A 380 -2.99 -11.68 -17.39
C THR A 380 -2.29 -12.91 -18.00
N GLU A 381 -2.05 -12.90 -19.32
CA GLU A 381 -1.32 -13.97 -20.01
C GLU A 381 0.12 -14.09 -19.49
N THR A 382 0.85 -12.96 -19.46
CA THR A 382 2.24 -12.92 -18.97
C THR A 382 2.32 -13.27 -17.49
N PHE A 383 1.33 -12.87 -16.70
CA PHE A 383 1.25 -13.19 -15.27
C PHE A 383 1.01 -14.69 -15.06
N GLY A 384 0.32 -15.36 -15.98
CA GLY A 384 0.20 -16.82 -16.00
C GLY A 384 1.54 -17.53 -16.19
N GLN A 385 2.40 -17.02 -17.08
CA GLN A 385 3.76 -17.52 -17.25
C GLN A 385 4.58 -17.30 -15.98
N PHE A 386 4.63 -16.06 -15.49
CA PHE A 386 5.34 -15.70 -14.27
C PHE A 386 4.90 -16.58 -13.09
N ALA A 387 3.59 -16.76 -12.86
CA ALA A 387 3.07 -17.55 -11.75
C ALA A 387 3.46 -19.03 -11.86
N THR A 388 3.53 -19.58 -13.08
CA THR A 388 3.97 -20.96 -13.33
C THR A 388 5.45 -21.12 -12.99
N GLU A 389 6.30 -20.21 -13.46
CA GLU A 389 7.75 -20.19 -13.19
C GLU A 389 8.03 -20.00 -11.69
N PHE A 390 7.36 -19.03 -11.07
CA PHE A 390 7.41 -18.72 -9.65
C PHE A 390 7.05 -19.93 -8.79
N LYS A 391 5.93 -20.59 -9.09
CA LYS A 391 5.51 -21.82 -8.40
C LYS A 391 6.53 -22.94 -8.58
N ALA A 392 7.00 -23.17 -9.80
CA ALA A 392 7.94 -24.24 -10.10
C ALA A 392 9.28 -24.07 -9.38
N LEU A 393 9.75 -22.83 -9.22
CA LEU A 393 10.92 -22.50 -8.44
C LEU A 393 10.71 -22.85 -6.96
N LEU A 394 9.64 -22.33 -6.34
CA LEU A 394 9.38 -22.49 -4.91
C LEU A 394 9.01 -23.93 -4.52
N GLN A 395 8.44 -24.69 -5.44
CA GLN A 395 8.15 -26.11 -5.25
C GLN A 395 9.41 -26.95 -4.99
N LYS A 396 10.59 -26.52 -5.48
CA LYS A 396 11.88 -27.16 -5.17
C LYS A 396 12.28 -27.02 -3.71
N LYS A 397 11.66 -26.07 -2.99
CA LYS A 397 11.89 -25.80 -1.56
C LYS A 397 13.36 -25.53 -1.24
N GLY A 398 14.06 -24.83 -2.14
CA GLY A 398 15.43 -24.36 -1.95
C GLY A 398 15.50 -23.27 -0.87
N PHE A 399 16.48 -23.37 0.03
CA PHE A 399 16.62 -22.42 1.15
C PHE A 399 16.96 -20.99 0.67
N LEU A 400 17.89 -20.87 -0.29
CA LEU A 400 18.29 -19.58 -0.85
C LEU A 400 17.14 -18.88 -1.60
N ASP A 401 16.35 -19.64 -2.35
CA ASP A 401 15.18 -19.10 -3.06
C ASP A 401 14.16 -18.52 -2.08
N TYR A 402 13.90 -19.25 -1.00
CA TYR A 402 13.04 -18.80 0.09
C TYR A 402 13.55 -17.50 0.75
N GLN A 403 14.83 -17.46 1.13
CA GLN A 403 15.42 -16.29 1.79
C GLN A 403 15.42 -15.05 0.88
N THR A 404 15.70 -15.25 -0.41
CA THR A 404 15.71 -14.20 -1.42
C THR A 404 14.31 -13.64 -1.65
N LEU A 405 13.29 -14.50 -1.77
CA LEU A 405 11.91 -14.08 -1.90
C LEU A 405 11.41 -13.32 -0.66
N SER A 406 11.75 -13.81 0.55
CA SER A 406 11.43 -13.12 1.81
C SER A 406 11.97 -11.69 1.83
N ARG A 407 13.26 -11.50 1.44
CA ARG A 407 13.88 -10.17 1.32
C ARG A 407 13.20 -9.31 0.25
N GLY A 408 12.79 -9.89 -0.87
CA GLY A 408 12.06 -9.17 -1.92
C GLY A 408 10.69 -8.67 -1.47
N ILE A 409 9.89 -9.53 -0.84
CA ILE A 409 8.58 -9.19 -0.29
C ILE A 409 8.71 -8.10 0.79
N ILE A 410 9.67 -8.21 1.70
CA ILE A 410 9.88 -7.21 2.76
C ILE A 410 10.26 -5.82 2.20
N ARG A 411 10.89 -5.77 1.02
CA ARG A 411 11.30 -4.51 0.36
C ARG A 411 10.16 -3.83 -0.41
N ALA A 412 9.03 -4.52 -0.64
CA ALA A 412 7.89 -3.95 -1.33
C ALA A 412 6.90 -3.34 -0.31
N PRO A 413 6.41 -2.10 -0.54
CA PRO A 413 5.45 -1.44 0.36
C PRO A 413 4.13 -2.21 0.48
N GLY A 414 3.49 -2.18 1.65
CA GLY A 414 2.21 -2.85 1.89
C GLY A 414 1.05 -1.90 2.16
N TYR A 415 -0.18 -2.30 1.83
CA TYR A 415 -1.39 -1.51 2.02
C TYR A 415 -2.36 -2.13 3.06
N PRO A 416 -3.04 -1.35 3.91
CA PRO A 416 -2.78 0.06 4.15
C PRO A 416 -1.39 0.29 4.75
N LEU A 417 -0.72 1.36 4.34
CA LEU A 417 0.64 1.70 4.74
C LEU A 417 0.67 2.10 6.21
N ARG A 418 0.90 1.13 7.09
CA ARG A 418 1.07 1.46 8.52
C ARG A 418 2.47 1.97 8.78
N GLN A 419 2.59 3.10 9.48
CA GLN A 419 3.86 3.64 9.96
C GLN A 419 4.70 2.58 10.68
N THR A 420 4.11 1.53 11.25
CA THR A 420 4.82 0.46 11.96
C THR A 420 5.55 -0.52 11.07
N GLY A 421 5.37 -0.48 9.75
CA GLY A 421 6.00 -1.45 8.85
C GLY A 421 5.65 -2.92 9.14
N GLN A 422 4.66 -3.20 9.99
CA GLN A 422 4.37 -4.58 10.39
C GLN A 422 3.49 -5.26 9.34
N LEU A 423 4.10 -6.09 8.50
CA LEU A 423 3.41 -7.21 7.85
C LEU A 423 2.96 -8.18 8.95
N ARG A 424 1.78 -7.96 9.55
CA ARG A 424 1.27 -8.79 10.67
C ARG A 424 1.20 -10.28 10.34
N SER A 425 1.08 -10.65 9.07
CA SER A 425 0.82 -11.99 8.56
C SER A 425 2.03 -12.94 8.51
N LEU A 426 3.26 -12.42 8.63
CA LEU A 426 4.45 -13.28 8.55
C LEU A 426 4.96 -13.73 9.91
N ARG A 427 4.27 -13.40 11.02
CA ARG A 427 4.73 -13.73 12.39
C ARG A 427 4.25 -15.09 12.92
N SER A 428 3.10 -15.61 12.46
CA SER A 428 2.66 -16.97 12.79
C SER A 428 1.64 -17.50 11.78
N SER A 429 1.58 -18.84 11.63
CA SER A 429 0.57 -19.55 10.82
C SER A 429 -0.85 -19.50 11.40
N THR A 430 -1.04 -18.84 12.55
CA THR A 430 -2.33 -18.72 13.23
C THR A 430 -2.98 -17.35 13.04
N ASP A 431 -2.23 -16.33 12.62
CA ASP A 431 -2.72 -14.99 12.31
C ASP A 431 -2.94 -14.83 10.80
N ASN A 432 -3.86 -15.65 10.27
CA ASN A 432 -4.34 -15.60 8.88
C ASN A 432 -4.98 -14.24 8.56
N LYS A 433 -4.19 -13.32 8.01
CA LYS A 433 -4.69 -12.15 7.30
C LYS A 433 -3.86 -11.97 6.03
N GLN A 434 -4.53 -12.00 4.88
CA GLN A 434 -3.98 -11.60 3.59
C GLN A 434 -3.16 -10.31 3.72
N VAL A 435 -2.05 -10.24 3.00
CA VAL A 435 -1.21 -9.04 2.89
C VAL A 435 -1.47 -8.43 1.55
N ARG A 436 -1.73 -7.13 1.53
CA ARG A 436 -1.72 -6.37 0.30
C ARG A 436 -0.37 -5.71 0.12
N ILE A 437 0.24 -5.89 -1.03
CA ILE A 437 1.57 -5.37 -1.34
C ILE A 437 1.56 -4.64 -2.67
N ASP A 438 2.41 -3.63 -2.82
CA ASP A 438 2.58 -2.91 -4.07
C ASP A 438 3.15 -3.86 -5.13
N LEU A 439 2.37 -4.11 -6.19
CA LEU A 439 2.70 -5.09 -7.21
C LEU A 439 3.91 -4.65 -8.04
N TYR A 440 4.00 -3.36 -8.36
CA TYR A 440 5.09 -2.82 -9.15
C TYR A 440 6.42 -2.98 -8.41
N ASN A 441 6.45 -2.58 -7.14
CA ASN A 441 7.63 -2.75 -6.30
C ASN A 441 7.95 -4.21 -6.02
N LEU A 442 6.95 -5.08 -5.84
CA LEU A 442 7.17 -6.52 -5.67
C LEU A 442 7.93 -7.09 -6.87
N LEU A 443 7.46 -6.82 -8.09
CA LEU A 443 8.10 -7.30 -9.32
C LEU A 443 9.51 -6.71 -9.49
N GLN A 444 9.72 -5.42 -9.17
CA GLN A 444 11.04 -4.80 -9.19
C GLN A 444 12.00 -5.39 -8.16
N THR A 445 11.52 -5.83 -7.00
CA THR A 445 12.38 -6.35 -5.93
C THR A 445 12.70 -7.83 -6.10
N ILE A 446 11.79 -8.64 -6.63
CA ILE A 446 12.02 -10.08 -6.82
C ILE A 446 12.53 -10.41 -8.23
N GLY A 447 12.08 -9.70 -9.26
CA GLY A 447 12.39 -10.05 -10.66
C GLY A 447 13.89 -10.18 -10.94
N PRO A 448 14.73 -9.19 -10.58
CA PRO A 448 16.18 -9.25 -10.81
C PRO A 448 16.93 -10.30 -9.99
N ASP A 449 16.31 -10.81 -8.92
CA ASP A 449 16.95 -11.74 -7.99
C ASP A 449 16.74 -13.22 -8.40
N PHE A 450 15.95 -13.49 -9.45
CA PHE A 450 15.61 -14.84 -9.90
C PHE A 450 15.65 -14.98 -11.41
N ASP A 451 16.70 -15.62 -11.93
CA ASP A 451 16.84 -15.91 -13.37
C ASP A 451 15.60 -16.58 -13.97
N ALA A 452 14.97 -17.49 -13.21
CA ALA A 452 13.85 -18.32 -13.64
C ALA A 452 12.59 -17.56 -14.11
N PHE A 453 12.36 -16.35 -13.59
CA PHE A 453 11.20 -15.52 -13.95
C PHE A 453 11.57 -14.04 -14.15
N SER A 454 12.86 -13.72 -14.28
CA SER A 454 13.35 -12.35 -14.44
C SER A 454 12.77 -11.67 -15.69
N GLU A 455 12.70 -12.39 -16.81
CA GLU A 455 12.14 -11.90 -18.08
C GLU A 455 10.63 -11.65 -17.99
N SER A 456 9.87 -12.59 -17.41
CA SER A 456 8.43 -12.43 -17.24
C SER A 456 8.11 -11.31 -16.24
N ALA A 457 8.88 -11.17 -15.16
CA ALA A 457 8.76 -10.05 -14.21
C ALA A 457 9.05 -8.69 -14.88
N GLN A 458 10.09 -8.60 -15.72
CA GLN A 458 10.40 -7.37 -16.44
C GLN A 458 9.34 -7.01 -17.48
N THR A 459 8.79 -8.02 -18.17
CA THR A 459 7.68 -7.82 -19.11
C THR A 459 6.42 -7.34 -18.38
N LEU A 460 6.11 -7.91 -17.22
CA LEU A 460 4.99 -7.48 -16.38
C LEU A 460 5.13 -6.02 -15.94
N LEU A 461 6.33 -5.56 -15.58
CA LEU A 461 6.56 -4.15 -15.26
C LEU A 461 6.23 -3.23 -16.43
N HIS A 462 6.64 -3.60 -17.64
CA HIS A 462 6.32 -2.82 -18.84
C HIS A 462 4.82 -2.81 -19.14
N LEU A 463 4.13 -3.95 -18.96
CA LEU A 463 2.69 -4.05 -19.14
C LEU A 463 1.94 -3.25 -18.07
N LEU A 464 2.44 -3.19 -16.83
CA LEU A 464 1.87 -2.32 -15.80
C LEU A 464 1.97 -0.85 -16.18
N ASP A 465 3.06 -0.40 -16.81
CA ASP A 465 3.15 0.99 -17.31
C ASP A 465 2.16 1.28 -18.45
N GLN A 466 1.61 0.26 -19.12
CA GLN A 466 0.55 0.39 -20.12
C GLN A 466 -0.85 0.32 -19.50
N VAL A 467 -1.04 -0.56 -18.52
CA VAL A 467 -2.31 -0.70 -17.78
C VAL A 467 -2.55 0.54 -16.91
N ILE A 468 -1.53 1.09 -16.25
CA ILE A 468 -1.64 2.23 -15.32
C ILE A 468 -1.34 3.52 -16.09
N VAL A 469 -2.37 4.08 -16.71
CA VAL A 469 -2.24 5.22 -17.64
C VAL A 469 -2.07 6.57 -16.94
N ASP A 470 -2.49 6.67 -15.67
CA ASP A 470 -2.29 7.87 -14.86
C ASP A 470 -2.34 7.50 -13.38
N TYR A 471 -1.53 8.16 -12.54
CA TYR A 471 -1.57 8.00 -11.09
C TYR A 471 -0.97 9.21 -10.39
N GLU A 472 -1.45 9.50 -9.18
CA GLU A 472 -0.81 10.47 -8.30
C GLU A 472 -0.82 9.97 -6.86
N VAL A 473 0.29 10.23 -6.18
CA VAL A 473 0.53 9.84 -4.80
C VAL A 473 1.23 10.98 -4.08
N ASN A 474 1.01 11.12 -2.77
CA ASN A 474 1.67 12.16 -1.99
C ASN A 474 3.13 11.81 -1.63
N ASP A 475 3.88 12.81 -1.16
CA ASP A 475 5.30 12.65 -0.81
C ASP A 475 5.53 11.61 0.30
N ASN A 476 4.56 11.43 1.19
CA ASN A 476 4.62 10.39 2.22
C ASN A 476 4.69 8.97 1.63
N VAL A 477 3.97 8.72 0.53
CA VAL A 477 4.02 7.44 -0.20
C VAL A 477 5.28 7.37 -1.07
N LYS A 478 5.63 8.45 -1.80
CA LYS A 478 6.84 8.48 -2.66
C LYS A 478 8.14 8.34 -1.88
N ALA A 479 8.20 8.86 -0.66
CA ALA A 479 9.38 8.76 0.20
C ALA A 479 9.74 7.31 0.59
N ILE A 480 8.79 6.38 0.45
CA ILE A 480 9.03 4.96 0.67
C ILE A 480 9.73 4.37 -0.56
N LYS A 481 9.09 4.52 -1.72
CA LYS A 481 9.60 4.15 -3.05
C LYS A 481 8.93 5.05 -4.08
N THR A 482 9.69 5.54 -5.06
CA THR A 482 9.21 6.47 -6.09
C THR A 482 8.01 5.92 -6.89
N GLU A 483 7.96 4.60 -7.06
CA GLU A 483 6.96 3.89 -7.87
C GLU A 483 5.80 3.31 -7.04
N ALA A 484 5.75 3.58 -5.73
CA ALA A 484 4.71 3.05 -4.85
C ALA A 484 3.37 3.77 -5.01
N GLY A 485 2.29 3.04 -4.69
CA GLY A 485 0.92 3.57 -4.59
C GLY A 485 0.14 3.48 -5.89
N ARG A 486 0.68 2.75 -6.87
CA ARG A 486 0.07 2.58 -8.19
C ARG A 486 -1.02 1.51 -8.17
N MET A 487 -0.64 0.29 -7.78
CA MET A 487 -1.49 -0.89 -7.79
C MET A 487 -0.96 -1.91 -6.79
N SER A 488 -1.88 -2.62 -6.16
CA SER A 488 -1.55 -3.66 -5.20
C SER A 488 -1.92 -5.08 -5.67
N ILE A 489 -1.36 -6.08 -4.99
CA ILE A 489 -1.70 -7.50 -5.11
C ILE A 489 -1.75 -8.11 -3.70
N ASP A 490 -2.66 -9.04 -3.48
CA ASP A 490 -2.78 -9.78 -2.24
C ASP A 490 -1.89 -11.05 -2.26
N ILE A 491 -1.14 -11.24 -1.19
CA ILE A 491 -0.27 -12.40 -0.94
C ILE A 491 -0.62 -13.05 0.40
N GLY A 492 -0.23 -14.32 0.58
CA GLY A 492 -0.54 -15.08 1.79
C GLY A 492 -2.05 -15.33 1.94
N ILE A 493 -2.72 -15.66 0.83
CA ILE A 493 -4.17 -15.83 0.79
C ILE A 493 -4.53 -17.20 1.36
N THR A 494 -5.13 -17.20 2.54
CA THR A 494 -5.62 -18.42 3.19
C THR A 494 -7.10 -18.69 2.96
N ASP A 495 -7.90 -17.62 2.77
CA ASP A 495 -9.27 -17.74 2.27
C ASP A 495 -9.26 -17.68 0.74
N THR A 496 -9.17 -18.85 0.12
CA THR A 496 -9.04 -19.00 -1.33
C THR A 496 -10.38 -18.93 -2.06
N GLY A 497 -11.49 -18.64 -1.37
CA GLY A 497 -12.83 -18.66 -1.97
C GLY A 497 -12.96 -17.76 -3.21
N HIS A 498 -12.28 -16.61 -3.20
CA HIS A 498 -12.29 -15.66 -4.31
C HIS A 498 -11.33 -16.02 -5.45
N LEU A 499 -10.31 -16.86 -5.23
CA LEU A 499 -9.36 -17.25 -6.29
C LEU A 499 -10.05 -17.97 -7.44
N SER A 500 -11.15 -18.67 -7.18
CA SER A 500 -11.98 -19.30 -8.22
C SER A 500 -12.66 -18.31 -9.17
N THR A 501 -12.69 -17.02 -8.82
CA THR A 501 -13.25 -15.92 -9.62
C THR A 501 -12.17 -15.25 -10.48
N LEU A 502 -10.89 -15.49 -10.20
CA LEU A 502 -9.76 -14.87 -10.88
C LEU A 502 -9.17 -15.81 -11.94
N PRO A 503 -8.36 -15.28 -12.89
CA PRO A 503 -7.55 -16.12 -13.78
C PRO A 503 -6.71 -17.16 -13.00
N ALA A 504 -6.45 -18.30 -13.63
CA ALA A 504 -5.71 -19.41 -12.99
C ALA A 504 -4.32 -19.01 -12.44
N ALA A 505 -3.71 -17.97 -13.02
CA ALA A 505 -2.44 -17.39 -12.59
C ALA A 505 -2.42 -17.04 -11.09
N TYR A 506 -3.49 -16.47 -10.54
CA TYR A 506 -3.57 -16.09 -9.13
C TYR A 506 -3.58 -17.30 -8.20
N THR A 507 -4.22 -18.40 -8.62
CA THR A 507 -4.17 -19.67 -7.90
C THR A 507 -2.76 -20.25 -7.92
N LEU A 508 -2.10 -20.27 -9.08
CA LEU A 508 -0.72 -20.76 -9.21
C LEU A 508 0.28 -19.94 -8.40
N PHE A 509 0.14 -18.62 -8.42
CA PHE A 509 0.96 -17.71 -7.62
C PHE A 509 0.77 -17.96 -6.12
N ASN A 510 -0.47 -18.09 -5.66
CA ASN A 510 -0.76 -18.42 -4.27
C ASN A 510 -0.24 -19.81 -3.87
N GLU A 511 -0.33 -20.82 -4.74
CA GLU A 511 0.28 -22.14 -4.50
C GLU A 511 1.80 -22.06 -4.36
N GLY A 512 2.48 -21.22 -5.14
CA GLY A 512 3.90 -20.92 -4.96
C GLY A 512 4.19 -20.34 -3.57
N LEU A 513 3.37 -19.38 -3.12
CA LEU A 513 3.48 -18.80 -1.78
C LEU A 513 3.20 -19.82 -0.67
N VAL A 514 2.32 -20.80 -0.89
CA VAL A 514 2.13 -21.92 0.04
C VAL A 514 3.42 -22.74 0.19
N TYR A 515 4.13 -23.06 -0.89
CA TYR A 515 5.42 -23.75 -0.79
C TYR A 515 6.47 -22.93 -0.04
N TYR A 516 6.48 -21.61 -0.26
CA TYR A 516 7.30 -20.67 0.50
C TYR A 516 6.98 -20.73 2.00
N ASP A 517 5.70 -20.69 2.37
CA ASP A 517 5.26 -20.74 3.77
C ASP A 517 5.50 -22.10 4.44
N GLU A 518 5.30 -23.21 3.74
CA GLU A 518 5.65 -24.55 4.24
C GLU A 518 7.15 -24.66 4.54
N ARG A 519 8.00 -24.11 3.64
CA ARG A 519 9.46 -24.11 3.84
C ARG A 519 9.84 -23.22 5.02
N ARG A 520 9.28 -22.02 5.11
CA ARG A 520 9.45 -21.08 6.23
C ARG A 520 9.19 -21.75 7.59
N GLN A 521 8.07 -22.45 7.69
CA GLN A 521 7.67 -23.14 8.92
C GLN A 521 8.62 -24.30 9.25
N LYS A 522 9.03 -25.08 8.24
CA LYS A 522 9.97 -26.20 8.43
C LYS A 522 11.33 -25.72 8.95
N ASP A 523 11.82 -24.60 8.44
CA ASP A 523 13.12 -24.05 8.83
C ASP A 523 13.05 -23.22 10.12
N ASN A 524 11.87 -23.10 10.74
CA ASN A 524 11.60 -22.22 11.89
C ASN A 524 12.04 -20.77 11.62
N TYR A 525 12.02 -20.35 10.35
CA TYR A 525 12.41 -19.01 9.95
C TYR A 525 11.29 -18.03 10.30
N LYS A 526 11.60 -17.11 11.22
CA LYS A 526 10.73 -15.98 11.55
C LYS A 526 11.29 -14.74 10.87
N PRO A 527 10.61 -14.17 9.86
CA PRO A 527 10.95 -12.86 9.35
C PRO A 527 10.65 -11.86 10.47
N GLU A 528 11.71 -11.43 11.11
CA GLU A 528 11.61 -10.52 12.23
C GLU A 528 11.48 -9.09 11.71
N ALA A 529 10.57 -8.34 12.31
CA ALA A 529 10.24 -6.96 11.93
C ALA A 529 9.88 -6.22 13.20
N GLU A 530 10.79 -6.20 14.16
CA GLU A 530 10.55 -5.58 15.46
C GLU A 530 10.67 -4.01 15.45
N LYS A 531 11.19 -3.33 14.40
CA LYS A 531 11.67 -1.93 14.46
C LYS A 531 10.95 -1.20 13.36
N VAL A 532 9.99 -0.42 13.81
CA VAL A 532 9.40 0.64 13.03
C VAL A 532 10.50 1.61 12.62
N CYS A 533 10.79 1.72 11.33
CA CYS A 533 11.53 2.87 10.82
C CYS A 533 10.55 4.06 10.71
N PRO A 534 10.98 5.30 10.95
CA PRO A 534 10.15 6.45 10.64
C PRO A 534 9.81 6.43 9.14
N ARG A 535 8.51 6.54 8.80
CA ARG A 535 7.95 6.66 7.43
C ARG A 535 7.94 5.38 6.57
N GLY A 536 6.92 4.53 6.80
CA GLY A 536 6.26 3.75 5.73
C GLY A 536 7.00 2.53 5.16
N MET A 537 8.21 2.23 5.62
CA MET A 537 8.90 0.98 5.26
C MET A 537 8.68 -0.12 6.32
N THR A 538 8.44 -1.35 5.86
CA THR A 538 8.64 -2.56 6.68
C THR A 538 10.12 -2.75 6.93
N CYS A 539 10.61 -2.17 8.02
CA CYS A 539 11.90 -2.56 8.55
C CYS A 539 11.74 -3.90 9.27
N ALA A 540 12.16 -4.95 8.59
CA ALA A 540 12.58 -6.15 9.28
C ALA A 540 13.63 -5.76 10.33
N PHE A 541 13.44 -6.10 11.62
CA PHE A 541 14.64 -6.40 12.38
C PHE A 541 15.10 -7.68 11.73
N ALA A 542 16.32 -7.71 11.24
CA ALA A 542 17.03 -8.93 11.53
C ALA A 542 16.98 -9.13 13.07
N GLN A 543 16.00 -9.88 13.62
CA GLN A 543 16.51 -10.99 14.38
C GLN A 543 17.06 -11.87 13.29
N TRP A 544 18.38 -11.84 13.23
CA TRP A 544 19.14 -13.07 13.27
C TRP A 544 18.20 -14.26 13.50
N LEU A 545 17.68 -14.82 12.41
CA LEU A 545 17.94 -16.23 12.23
C LEU A 545 19.43 -16.35 12.54
N GLU A 546 19.80 -17.10 13.57
CA GLU A 546 21.15 -17.63 13.65
C GLU A 546 21.35 -18.44 12.37
N LEU A 547 21.74 -17.74 11.31
CA LEU A 547 22.40 -18.30 10.16
C LEU A 547 23.78 -18.65 10.69
N GLU A 548 24.11 -19.93 10.53
CA GLU A 548 25.48 -20.42 10.58
C GLU A 548 26.41 -19.40 9.90
N ALA A 549 27.60 -19.19 10.47
CA ALA A 549 28.54 -18.08 10.21
C ALA A 549 29.07 -17.93 8.77
N ASN A 550 28.47 -18.65 7.82
CA ASN A 550 28.93 -18.86 6.45
C ASN A 550 28.25 -17.92 5.43
N ASP A 551 27.28 -17.08 5.82
CA ASP A 551 26.45 -16.30 4.87
C ASP A 551 26.64 -14.74 4.90
N ILE A 552 27.86 -14.23 5.16
CA ILE A 552 28.26 -12.81 4.96
C ILE A 552 29.41 -12.71 3.95
N LEU A 553 29.34 -11.77 2.99
CA LEU A 553 30.31 -11.54 1.90
C LEU A 553 31.13 -10.21 2.03
N GLY A 554 31.81 -9.98 3.18
CA GLY A 554 33.12 -9.28 3.29
C GLY A 554 33.27 -7.74 3.54
N ILE A 555 34.11 -7.35 4.53
CA ILE A 555 35.11 -6.25 4.52
C ILE A 555 36.43 -6.95 4.85
N ASP A 556 37.46 -6.78 4.02
CA ASP A 556 38.74 -7.44 4.22
C ASP A 556 39.79 -6.43 4.71
N ALA A 557 40.38 -6.68 5.88
CA ALA A 557 41.50 -5.91 6.43
C ALA A 557 42.72 -6.82 6.65
N TYR A 558 43.91 -6.41 6.16
CA TYR A 558 45.13 -7.23 6.15
C TYR A 558 46.33 -6.56 6.83
N PHE A 559 47.27 -7.35 7.39
CA PHE A 559 48.55 -6.84 7.89
C PHE A 559 49.74 -7.83 7.87
N GLY A 560 50.80 -7.43 7.18
CA GLY A 560 52.21 -7.54 7.60
C GLY A 560 53.18 -7.97 6.49
N GLN A 561 54.35 -7.33 6.38
CA GLN A 561 55.36 -7.54 5.32
C GLN A 561 56.79 -7.62 5.90
N LYS A 562 57.68 -8.40 5.26
CA LYS A 562 59.11 -8.52 5.60
C LYS A 562 59.91 -7.39 4.93
N GLN A 563 60.88 -6.83 5.67
CA GLN A 563 61.58 -5.55 5.41
C GLN A 563 62.22 -5.34 4.01
N ASP A 564 62.42 -6.41 3.22
CA ASP A 564 63.20 -6.35 1.98
C ASP A 564 62.35 -6.44 0.69
N ASP A 565 61.04 -6.69 0.80
CA ASP A 565 60.16 -6.83 -0.36
C ASP A 565 58.90 -6.00 -0.17
N ARG A 566 58.84 -4.82 -0.80
CA ARG A 566 57.67 -3.93 -0.75
C ARG A 566 56.48 -4.44 -1.58
N SER A 567 56.60 -5.57 -2.28
CA SER A 567 55.60 -6.07 -3.22
C SER A 567 54.72 -7.22 -2.70
N THR A 568 55.02 -7.73 -1.50
CA THR A 568 54.45 -9.00 -0.98
C THR A 568 53.77 -8.75 0.37
N ILE A 569 52.44 -8.70 0.42
CA ILE A 569 51.65 -8.49 1.66
C ILE A 569 50.92 -9.79 2.02
N TYR A 570 51.09 -10.27 3.25
CA TYR A 570 50.42 -11.46 3.75
C TYR A 570 49.02 -11.12 4.28
N LEU A 571 48.01 -11.81 3.75
CA LEU A 571 46.64 -11.73 4.26
C LEU A 571 46.54 -12.56 5.56
N ILE A 572 46.04 -11.91 6.61
CA ILE A 572 45.67 -12.51 7.90
C ILE A 572 44.24 -12.07 8.10
N GLU A 573 43.31 -13.01 8.24
CA GLU A 573 41.88 -12.71 8.22
C GLU A 573 41.37 -12.44 9.64
N PRO A 574 41.07 -11.20 10.05
CA PRO A 574 40.53 -10.89 11.36
C PRO A 574 39.07 -10.48 11.15
N LYS A 575 38.13 -11.42 11.24
CA LYS A 575 36.70 -11.09 11.24
C LYS A 575 36.36 -10.29 12.52
N VAL A 576 36.59 -8.97 12.47
CA VAL A 576 36.00 -7.95 13.33
C VAL A 576 35.75 -6.69 12.50
N TYR A 577 34.75 -6.70 11.63
CA TYR A 577 33.56 -5.84 11.74
C TYR A 577 32.54 -6.23 10.68
N GLN A 578 31.28 -6.25 11.10
CA GLN A 578 30.13 -6.65 10.30
C GLN A 578 29.63 -5.46 9.48
N TYR A 579 29.27 -5.75 8.23
CA TYR A 579 28.67 -4.81 7.28
C TYR A 579 27.52 -3.99 7.89
N GLN A 580 27.55 -2.68 7.62
CA GLN A 580 26.48 -1.71 7.86
C GLN A 580 26.23 -0.97 6.53
N ALA A 581 24.97 -0.80 6.12
CA ALA A 581 24.64 -0.05 4.90
C ALA A 581 24.78 1.46 5.15
N LEU A 582 25.32 2.18 4.18
CA LEU A 582 25.51 3.63 4.24
C LEU A 582 24.62 4.34 3.23
N SER A 583 23.90 5.36 3.71
CA SER A 583 23.05 6.23 2.90
C SER A 583 23.69 7.60 2.59
N THR A 584 24.94 7.80 3.03
CA THR A 584 25.82 8.96 2.77
C THR A 584 27.27 8.50 2.79
N ASP A 585 28.20 9.25 2.19
CA ASP A 585 29.65 8.99 2.33
C ASP A 585 30.01 8.90 3.82
N LEU A 586 30.66 7.81 4.23
CA LEU A 586 30.99 7.54 5.61
C LEU A 586 32.49 7.72 5.84
N GLU A 587 32.84 8.63 6.76
CA GLU A 587 34.15 8.63 7.39
C GLU A 587 34.18 7.55 8.48
N LEU A 588 34.99 6.52 8.26
CA LEU A 588 35.23 5.43 9.20
C LEU A 588 36.29 5.86 10.23
N THR A 589 35.90 6.07 11.48
CA THR A 589 36.87 6.11 12.60
C THR A 589 37.36 4.70 12.90
N LEU A 590 38.63 4.42 12.64
CA LEU A 590 39.27 3.11 12.81
C LEU A 590 40.08 3.04 14.11
N ASP A 591 39.51 2.46 15.16
CA ASP A 591 40.30 1.92 16.29
C ASP A 591 40.55 0.41 16.06
N GLY A 592 41.61 0.09 15.33
CA GLY A 592 42.02 -1.29 15.05
C GLY A 592 42.80 -1.94 16.20
N LYS A 593 42.56 -3.24 16.48
CA LYS A 593 43.43 -4.06 17.34
C LYS A 593 44.76 -4.39 16.62
N PRO A 594 45.86 -4.69 17.34
CA PRO A 594 47.14 -5.05 16.71
C PRO A 594 47.05 -6.37 15.93
N ALA A 595 47.45 -6.37 14.66
CA ALA A 595 47.49 -7.55 13.78
C ALA A 595 48.90 -8.16 13.66
N CYS A 596 49.02 -9.47 13.40
CA CYS A 596 50.28 -10.22 13.58
C CYS A 596 50.41 -11.46 12.68
N GLN A 597 51.57 -11.68 12.06
CA GLN A 597 51.90 -12.85 11.21
C GLN A 597 52.00 -14.16 12.01
N TYR A 598 51.67 -15.28 11.36
CA TYR A 598 51.76 -16.63 11.93
C TYR A 598 52.72 -17.52 11.11
N GLN A 599 53.34 -18.47 11.80
CA GLN A 599 54.16 -19.52 11.21
C GLN A 599 53.66 -20.88 11.68
N LEU A 600 53.50 -21.83 10.76
CA LEU A 600 53.27 -23.23 11.06
C LEU A 600 54.62 -23.90 11.29
N CYS A 601 54.78 -24.51 12.46
CA CYS A 601 56.02 -25.18 12.86
C CYS A 601 55.76 -26.66 13.11
N VAL A 602 56.57 -27.54 12.51
CA VAL A 602 56.54 -28.99 12.82
C VAL A 602 57.50 -29.35 13.97
N ASN A 603 58.46 -28.47 14.28
CA ASN A 603 59.30 -28.48 15.46
C ASN A 603 59.87 -27.07 15.71
N ASP A 604 60.76 -26.90 16.70
CA ASP A 604 61.25 -25.59 17.09
C ASP A 604 62.07 -24.84 16.03
N SER A 605 62.70 -25.56 15.09
CA SER A 605 63.61 -25.00 14.09
C SER A 605 63.06 -25.03 12.65
N HIS A 606 61.97 -25.75 12.40
CA HIS A 606 61.36 -25.88 11.07
C HIS A 606 59.96 -25.29 11.08
N CYS A 607 59.85 -24.08 10.55
CA CYS A 607 58.63 -23.31 10.45
C CYS A 607 58.51 -22.68 9.06
N GLU A 608 57.28 -22.54 8.57
CA GLU A 608 56.96 -21.84 7.34
C GLU A 608 55.81 -20.87 7.58
N ASP A 609 55.80 -19.78 6.81
CA ASP A 609 54.74 -18.77 6.91
C ASP A 609 53.41 -19.36 6.43
N ILE A 610 52.32 -19.02 7.10
CA ILE A 610 50.99 -19.54 6.79
C ILE A 610 49.93 -18.47 6.97
N THR A 611 48.96 -18.44 6.05
CA THR A 611 47.74 -17.65 6.21
C THR A 611 46.74 -18.44 7.05
N LEU A 612 46.22 -17.81 8.11
CA LEU A 612 45.20 -18.40 8.98
C LEU A 612 43.88 -17.62 8.88
N THR A 613 42.78 -18.38 8.91
CA THR A 613 41.41 -17.88 8.94
C THR A 613 40.76 -18.24 10.28
N GLN A 614 40.12 -17.30 10.97
CA GLN A 614 39.48 -17.58 12.27
C GLN A 614 37.98 -17.91 12.10
N GLN A 615 37.55 -19.07 12.62
CA GLN A 615 36.14 -19.46 12.74
C GLN A 615 35.80 -19.74 14.21
N GLY A 616 35.10 -18.80 14.86
CA GLY A 616 34.81 -18.87 16.30
C GLY A 616 36.09 -18.80 17.15
N GLN A 617 36.36 -19.82 17.96
CA GLN A 617 37.61 -19.95 18.72
C GLN A 617 38.70 -20.78 18.02
N GLN A 618 38.42 -21.32 16.82
CA GLN A 618 39.36 -22.13 16.05
C GLN A 618 40.03 -21.29 14.95
N LEU A 619 41.29 -21.61 14.66
CA LEU A 619 42.01 -21.09 13.50
C LEU A 619 42.08 -22.19 12.45
N LEU A 620 41.92 -21.84 11.19
CA LEU A 620 41.94 -22.73 10.04
C LEU A 620 43.06 -22.34 9.10
N ALA A 621 43.64 -23.29 8.37
CA ALA A 621 44.63 -23.03 7.36
C ALA A 621 44.44 -23.94 6.14
N ASP A 622 44.43 -23.34 4.95
CA ASP A 622 44.51 -24.07 3.69
C ASP A 622 45.94 -24.55 3.46
N VAL A 623 46.12 -25.85 3.24
CA VAL A 623 47.41 -26.47 2.97
C VAL A 623 47.29 -27.49 1.84
N SER A 624 48.42 -27.94 1.30
CA SER A 624 48.47 -29.22 0.59
C SER A 624 49.07 -30.27 1.53
N LEU A 625 48.29 -31.31 1.84
CA LEU A 625 48.71 -32.44 2.64
C LEU A 625 48.93 -33.64 1.73
N ASN A 626 50.15 -34.17 1.67
CA ASN A 626 50.51 -35.32 0.81
C ASN A 626 50.02 -35.16 -0.63
N ASP A 627 50.32 -34.01 -1.24
CA ASP A 627 49.94 -33.62 -2.60
C ASP A 627 48.43 -33.49 -2.86
N SER A 628 47.61 -33.47 -1.80
CA SER A 628 46.16 -33.25 -1.89
C SER A 628 45.75 -31.99 -1.12
N PRO A 629 44.81 -31.19 -1.63
CA PRO A 629 44.26 -30.06 -0.88
C PRO A 629 43.73 -30.50 0.48
N ALA A 630 44.03 -29.75 1.54
CA ALA A 630 43.57 -30.05 2.89
C ALA A 630 43.36 -28.78 3.70
N VAL A 631 42.51 -28.87 4.73
CA VAL A 631 42.33 -27.81 5.74
C VAL A 631 42.83 -28.34 7.08
N LEU A 632 43.68 -27.55 7.75
CA LEU A 632 44.10 -27.80 9.13
C LEU A 632 43.34 -26.88 10.08
N SER A 633 42.80 -27.45 11.16
CA SER A 633 42.14 -26.74 12.24
C SER A 633 43.04 -26.69 13.47
N PHE A 634 43.10 -25.56 14.17
CA PHE A 634 43.93 -25.36 15.35
C PHE A 634 43.09 -24.95 16.57
N CYS A 635 43.36 -25.63 17.68
CA CYS A 635 42.76 -25.40 19.00
C CYS A 635 43.88 -25.02 19.97
N GLN A 636 43.82 -23.82 20.55
CA GLN A 636 44.87 -23.31 21.45
C GLN A 636 46.31 -23.38 20.84
N LYS A 637 46.43 -23.17 19.51
CA LYS A 637 47.66 -23.22 18.68
C LYS A 637 48.20 -24.60 18.32
N ALA A 638 47.58 -25.70 18.74
CA ALA A 638 47.89 -27.05 18.28
C ALA A 638 46.90 -27.51 17.21
N VAL A 639 47.33 -28.35 16.26
CA VAL A 639 46.40 -28.94 15.28
C VAL A 639 45.40 -29.84 16.01
N CYS A 640 44.12 -29.62 15.78
CA CYS A 640 43.02 -30.39 16.37
C CYS A 640 42.05 -30.98 15.33
N GLY A 641 42.24 -30.69 14.04
CA GLY A 641 41.47 -31.31 12.97
C GLY A 641 42.20 -31.23 11.63
N VAL A 642 42.01 -32.25 10.80
CA VAL A 642 42.54 -32.34 9.44
C VAL A 642 41.41 -32.75 8.50
N ALA A 643 41.19 -32.00 7.44
CA ALA A 643 40.20 -32.32 6.41
C ALA A 643 40.88 -32.36 5.04
N GLN A 644 41.33 -33.54 4.60
CA GLN A 644 41.96 -33.74 3.29
C GLN A 644 40.92 -34.03 2.20
N GLN A 645 41.16 -33.53 0.99
CA GLN A 645 40.37 -33.85 -0.19
C GLN A 645 40.87 -35.14 -0.86
N ILE A 646 40.00 -36.14 -1.03
CA ILE A 646 40.33 -37.42 -1.68
C ILE A 646 39.46 -37.55 -2.94
N GLY A 647 40.09 -37.58 -4.12
CA GLY A 647 39.37 -37.70 -5.40
C GLY A 647 38.43 -36.54 -5.71
N GLY A 648 38.72 -35.34 -5.20
CA GLY A 648 37.87 -34.15 -5.35
C GLY A 648 36.77 -33.99 -4.30
N ILE A 649 36.64 -34.92 -3.36
CA ILE A 649 35.63 -34.89 -2.29
C ILE A 649 36.32 -34.61 -0.96
N TRP A 650 35.82 -33.64 -0.18
CA TRP A 650 36.34 -33.33 1.15
C TRP A 650 36.07 -34.48 2.13
N GLY A 651 37.12 -34.96 2.80
CA GLY A 651 37.04 -35.94 3.86
C GLY A 651 36.36 -35.40 5.13
N ARG A 652 36.17 -36.28 6.12
CA ARG A 652 35.72 -35.91 7.47
C ARG A 652 36.90 -35.98 8.42
N ASP A 653 36.91 -35.10 9.44
CA ASP A 653 37.93 -34.98 10.50
C ASP A 653 38.85 -36.19 10.67
N ASP A 654 40.12 -35.98 10.33
CA ASP A 654 41.23 -36.93 10.44
C ASP A 654 42.34 -36.35 11.34
N ILE A 655 43.40 -37.12 11.58
CA ILE A 655 44.60 -36.71 12.33
C ILE A 655 45.83 -36.61 11.43
N LEU A 656 46.84 -35.86 11.86
CA LEU A 656 48.16 -35.89 11.22
C LEU A 656 48.92 -37.16 11.65
N TYR A 657 49.64 -37.75 10.72
CA TYR A 657 50.51 -38.91 10.95
C TYR A 657 51.99 -38.54 10.80
N PRO A 658 52.91 -39.29 11.44
CA PRO A 658 54.33 -39.20 11.10
C PRO A 658 54.54 -39.40 9.60
N ASP A 659 55.49 -38.64 9.03
CA ASP A 659 55.83 -38.56 7.61
C ASP A 659 54.83 -37.80 6.72
N ASP A 660 53.72 -37.28 7.26
CA ASP A 660 52.84 -36.37 6.53
C ASP A 660 53.61 -35.12 6.07
N LYS A 661 53.42 -34.75 4.80
CA LYS A 661 54.00 -33.54 4.22
C LYS A 661 52.94 -32.47 4.14
N ILE A 662 53.12 -31.42 4.94
CA ILE A 662 52.27 -30.23 4.93
C ILE A 662 52.98 -29.16 4.12
N ILE A 663 52.33 -28.66 3.07
CA ILE A 663 52.78 -27.50 2.31
C ILE A 663 51.84 -26.34 2.66
N PRO A 664 52.29 -25.37 3.49
CA PRO A 664 51.47 -24.22 3.86
C PRO A 664 51.14 -23.36 2.66
N ASN A 665 49.93 -22.78 2.63
CA ASN A 665 49.62 -21.74 1.67
C ASN A 665 49.65 -20.37 2.34
N THR A 666 50.16 -19.40 1.60
CA THR A 666 50.12 -17.98 1.94
C THR A 666 49.36 -17.24 0.86
N LEU A 667 48.50 -16.31 1.27
CA LEU A 667 47.77 -15.44 0.34
C LEU A 667 48.50 -14.09 0.26
N HIS A 668 48.85 -13.72 -0.97
CA HIS A 668 49.62 -12.53 -1.32
C HIS A 668 48.75 -11.57 -2.09
N VAL A 669 48.80 -10.29 -1.74
CA VAL A 669 48.12 -9.24 -2.51
C VAL A 669 49.14 -8.50 -3.35
N GLN A 670 48.99 -8.55 -4.68
CA GLN A 670 49.83 -7.83 -5.63
C GLN A 670 48.96 -7.03 -6.62
N LEU A 671 49.21 -5.73 -6.76
CA LEU A 671 48.48 -4.85 -7.70
C LEU A 671 46.95 -4.98 -7.63
N LYS A 672 46.38 -5.15 -6.43
CA LYS A 672 44.93 -5.34 -6.18
C LYS A 672 44.37 -6.69 -6.63
N GLN A 673 45.20 -7.72 -6.80
CA GLN A 673 44.78 -9.10 -7.03
C GLN A 673 45.35 -10.03 -5.95
N ILE A 674 44.59 -11.06 -5.58
CA ILE A 674 45.00 -12.09 -4.62
C ILE A 674 45.67 -13.24 -5.37
N GLU A 675 46.88 -13.59 -4.96
CA GLU A 675 47.64 -14.74 -5.46
C GLU A 675 47.93 -15.69 -4.29
N GLN A 676 47.65 -16.98 -4.47
CA GLN A 676 48.03 -18.02 -3.51
C GLN A 676 49.43 -18.55 -3.82
N ARG A 677 50.32 -18.53 -2.84
CA ARG A 677 51.69 -19.07 -2.96
C ARG A 677 51.91 -20.18 -1.95
N GLN A 678 52.47 -21.28 -2.43
CA GLN A 678 52.83 -22.43 -1.60
C GLN A 678 54.19 -22.18 -0.95
N GLY A 679 54.29 -22.46 0.36
CA GLY A 679 55.54 -22.45 1.12
C GLY A 679 56.38 -23.71 0.88
N ASN A 680 57.47 -23.87 1.63
CA ASN A 680 58.24 -25.12 1.55
C ASN A 680 57.51 -26.26 2.27
N PRO A 681 57.68 -27.52 1.82
CA PRO A 681 57.11 -28.68 2.50
C PRO A 681 57.70 -28.84 3.91
N LEU A 682 56.81 -28.98 4.90
CA LEU A 682 57.12 -29.35 6.27
C LEU A 682 56.74 -30.82 6.49
N THR A 683 57.71 -31.64 6.88
CA THR A 683 57.45 -33.05 7.21
C THR A 683 57.14 -33.21 8.69
N VAL A 684 56.02 -33.85 9.01
CA VAL A 684 55.60 -34.10 10.39
C VAL A 684 56.41 -35.26 10.97
N GLU A 685 57.28 -34.96 11.96
CA GLU A 685 57.97 -36.00 12.73
C GLU A 685 57.10 -36.51 13.90
N ASN A 686 56.45 -35.58 14.60
CA ASN A 686 55.52 -35.85 15.68
C ASN A 686 54.30 -34.90 15.56
N PRO A 687 53.09 -35.45 15.33
CA PRO A 687 51.85 -34.65 15.22
C PRO A 687 51.60 -33.70 16.40
N GLU A 688 51.98 -34.09 17.63
CA GLU A 688 51.78 -33.26 18.83
C GLU A 688 52.68 -32.01 18.86
N GLN A 689 53.73 -31.96 18.04
CA GLN A 689 54.65 -30.83 17.95
C GLN A 689 54.27 -29.82 16.86
N VAL A 690 53.26 -30.13 16.05
CA VAL A 690 52.76 -29.24 15.00
C VAL A 690 51.97 -28.09 15.64
N THR A 691 52.57 -26.92 15.65
CA THR A 691 52.06 -25.75 16.40
C THR A 691 52.17 -24.45 15.61
N LEU A 692 51.42 -23.44 16.04
CA LEU A 692 51.47 -22.08 15.50
C LEU A 692 52.34 -21.15 16.35
N LYS A 693 53.36 -20.53 15.74
CA LYS A 693 54.13 -19.43 16.32
C LYS A 693 53.65 -18.08 15.79
N LYS A 694 53.45 -17.11 16.69
CA LYS A 694 53.06 -15.74 16.36
C LYS A 694 54.31 -14.87 16.21
N SER A 695 54.51 -14.25 15.05
CA SER A 695 55.61 -13.34 14.75
C SER A 695 55.04 -11.98 14.37
N CYS A 696 55.35 -10.90 15.10
CA CYS A 696 54.89 -9.57 14.70
C CYS A 696 55.87 -8.47 15.08
N GLU A 697 56.19 -7.63 14.10
CA GLU A 697 56.76 -6.30 14.29
C GLU A 697 55.70 -5.26 13.95
N ALA A 698 54.93 -4.83 14.94
CA ALA A 698 53.77 -3.94 14.76
C ALA A 698 54.08 -2.61 14.03
N LYS A 699 55.34 -2.18 14.02
CA LYS A 699 55.81 -0.94 13.36
C LYS A 699 55.96 -1.03 11.84
N LYS A 700 55.73 -2.20 11.23
CA LYS A 700 55.98 -2.46 9.80
C LYS A 700 54.70 -2.85 9.03
N GLY A 701 53.52 -2.71 9.64
CA GLY A 701 52.23 -3.05 9.02
C GLY A 701 51.66 -1.89 8.19
N ALA A 702 50.92 -2.22 7.14
CA ALA A 702 50.07 -1.30 6.38
C ALA A 702 48.64 -1.85 6.32
N ILE A 703 47.63 -0.97 6.33
CA ILE A 703 46.21 -1.35 6.32
C ILE A 703 45.63 -1.10 4.95
N TRP A 704 45.03 -2.14 4.37
CA TRP A 704 44.27 -2.04 3.12
C TRP A 704 42.84 -2.50 3.36
N ILE A 705 41.89 -1.92 2.60
CA ILE A 705 40.48 -2.32 2.58
C ILE A 705 40.04 -2.71 1.17
N GLY A 706 39.43 -3.89 1.06
CA GLY A 706 38.64 -4.31 -0.10
C GLY A 706 37.15 -4.04 0.11
N TYR A 707 36.46 -3.50 -0.89
CA TYR A 707 35.02 -3.26 -0.86
C TYR A 707 34.39 -3.42 -2.25
N TYR A 708 33.10 -3.74 -2.30
CA TYR A 708 32.34 -3.79 -3.55
C TYR A 708 31.65 -2.45 -3.80
N SER A 709 31.81 -1.91 -5.00
CA SER A 709 31.08 -0.72 -5.43
C SER A 709 29.65 -1.07 -5.87
N LEU A 710 28.78 -0.05 -6.00
CA LEU A 710 27.33 -0.20 -6.23
C LEU A 710 26.96 -1.04 -7.47
N ASN A 711 27.86 -1.14 -8.44
CA ASN A 711 27.71 -1.98 -9.63
C ASN A 711 28.27 -3.41 -9.46
N ARG A 712 28.52 -3.83 -8.21
CA ARG A 712 29.13 -5.12 -7.83
C ARG A 712 30.57 -5.32 -8.33
N GLN A 713 31.31 -4.26 -8.65
CA GLN A 713 32.74 -4.34 -8.94
C GLN A 713 33.58 -4.13 -7.68
N GLU A 714 34.50 -5.05 -7.42
CA GLU A 714 35.46 -5.01 -6.32
C GLU A 714 36.47 -3.85 -6.48
N LYS A 715 36.77 -3.15 -5.39
CA LYS A 715 37.71 -2.02 -5.31
C LYS A 715 38.56 -2.14 -4.05
N ILE A 716 39.82 -1.69 -4.14
CA ILE A 716 40.79 -1.72 -3.03
C ILE A 716 41.40 -0.33 -2.80
N ALA A 717 41.50 0.08 -1.52
CA ALA A 717 42.09 1.34 -1.03
C ALA A 717 43.09 1.12 0.14
N LEU A 718 44.16 1.92 0.20
CA LEU A 718 45.14 1.95 1.31
C LEU A 718 44.64 2.93 2.38
N LEU A 719 44.61 2.52 3.64
CA LEU A 719 44.07 3.30 4.76
C LEU A 719 45.13 3.87 5.70
N CYS A 720 46.23 3.15 5.95
CA CYS A 720 47.37 3.66 6.73
C CYS A 720 48.67 2.97 6.27
N ASP A 721 49.79 3.68 6.36
CA ASP A 721 51.13 3.09 6.31
C ASP A 721 51.94 3.40 7.60
N SER A 722 52.99 2.63 7.84
CA SER A 722 54.05 2.94 8.82
C SER A 722 53.63 3.20 10.28
N GLY A 723 52.42 2.80 10.70
CA GLY A 723 51.97 2.86 12.10
C GLY A 723 51.27 4.17 12.52
N ASP A 724 51.01 5.09 11.60
CA ASP A 724 50.37 6.39 11.91
C ASP A 724 48.86 6.36 11.64
N CYS A 725 48.10 5.52 12.35
CA CYS A 725 46.63 5.58 12.34
C CYS A 725 46.05 6.48 13.46
N ILE A 726 46.88 7.30 14.12
CA ILE A 726 46.45 8.22 15.19
C ILE A 726 46.82 9.64 14.78
N CYS A 727 45.89 10.38 14.16
CA CYS A 727 46.08 11.80 13.91
C CYS A 727 46.09 12.55 15.25
N GLN A 728 47.15 13.32 15.51
CA GLN A 728 47.18 14.26 16.63
C GLN A 728 46.69 15.64 16.21
N GLU A 729 46.24 16.43 17.18
CA GLU A 729 45.92 17.85 16.96
C GLU A 729 47.18 18.51 16.37
N ASN A 730 47.10 18.96 15.09
CA ASN A 730 48.15 19.55 14.23
C ASN A 730 48.91 18.63 13.23
N ASP A 731 48.48 17.40 12.95
CA ASP A 731 49.09 16.61 11.86
C ASP A 731 48.84 17.22 10.47
N VAL A 732 49.86 17.13 9.60
CA VAL A 732 49.89 17.72 8.24
C VAL A 732 49.90 16.65 7.12
N ASP A 733 49.70 15.38 7.48
CA ASP A 733 49.57 14.29 6.52
C ASP A 733 48.31 14.48 5.64
N PRO A 734 48.36 14.23 4.31
CA PRO A 734 47.18 14.31 3.44
C PRO A 734 45.97 13.49 3.90
N GLY A 735 46.17 12.43 4.70
CA GLY A 735 45.11 11.64 5.35
C GLY A 735 44.53 12.24 6.64
N CYS A 736 45.17 13.25 7.23
CA CYS A 736 44.74 13.96 8.44
C CYS A 736 44.36 15.42 8.11
N GLN A 737 43.29 15.64 7.35
CA GLN A 737 42.76 16.99 7.08
C GLN A 737 41.54 17.31 7.97
N GLU A 738 41.52 18.51 8.54
CA GLU A 738 40.40 19.01 9.35
C GLU A 738 39.25 19.47 8.43
N ILE A 739 38.13 18.74 8.45
CA ILE A 739 36.95 19.01 7.62
C ILE A 739 35.83 19.53 8.53
N GLY A 740 35.61 20.84 8.47
CA GLY A 740 34.81 21.56 9.47
C GLY A 740 33.35 21.10 9.60
N PHE A 741 32.95 20.84 10.85
CA PHE A 741 31.60 21.02 11.38
C PHE A 741 31.66 21.71 12.75
#